data_AF-A0A0F9QAC7-F1
#
_entry.id   AF-A0A0F9QAC7-F1
#
_cell.length_a   1.000
_cell.length_b   1.000
_cell.length_c   1.000
_cell.angle_alpha   90.00
_cell.angle_beta   90.00
_cell.angle_gamma   90.00
#
_symmetry.space_group_name_H-M   'P 1'
#
loop_
_entity.id
_entity.type
_entity.pdbx_description
1 polymer ?
#
loop_
_entity_poly.entity_id
_entity_poly.type
_entity_poly.pdbx_seq_one_letter_code
_entity_poly.pdbx_strand_id
1 'polypeptide(L)'
;MKVQLVKGQASNILTVFIQDSSSTVGAGLGSLDQNSSIVGGYVRAGATGVALAVDEDVTTEGTYQAPSAAGKVRIGTPANMTSGTYELHFHNDLFAAGADILTITLGGAANMAPIVIEVQLTTVDLNTAILDGNGRVDVGSWLGTAVTLSSSAPDVNIQSTDNIDLSVTQKASVKTEAGTALSDINLDHLMKTATASSTDLTTEVADNTVLAYLMTNDGNTSDYDDSLMSLEASAKDRVLFRGTSTASSTTTKVFVQAGDPPTGGVDNDYNDTIIAVWDGTDKATARVNIRVVDDYDDSDPSFTVSPALGFTPTSTDIVEVYRADTGALTLLSTIAAGFAGTSPNRLIDHLRSIMSKGAVTPATVGTYNPATDSLEYQAEQQALGLGAGFATGTDSLKEIRDAIDTLVAPSVVGSSALSGSGFLSDCVSLIRKAVDEPSTTPKYTDGDIIELLQVAIDQVITDIHVNTDHPIMVRHTITLVDGVQDYILPPQVGELLRVAKIQTATGLAEYEVWPGSYHDPGNHGWKIEGNILRILRDWNSTDALELLYIPNSEPLLHKGTSEAETSTTIKLMAIPTDGTLGTRPNEYVGMVLRILSSTENIKEERVITSYDVTTRVATVNKAWDTTPTGTVVYEIVPTFGRMFKHVCSLRAAIDLLSQEGNAQRMGTLERNYVIKMSALRRQASKKEGRFPHHFDGDTWDNVNRGGGFYGL
;
A
#
# COMPACT_ATOMS: atom_id res chain seq x y z
N MET A 1 1.27 -24.65 -66.33
CA MET A 1 1.28 -23.27 -65.77
C MET A 1 0.67 -23.31 -64.39
N LYS A 2 1.21 -22.59 -63.40
CA LYS A 2 0.58 -22.41 -62.09
C LYS A 2 0.21 -20.95 -61.92
N VAL A 3 -1.05 -20.68 -61.57
CA VAL A 3 -1.56 -19.32 -61.36
C VAL A 3 -2.29 -19.29 -60.03
N GLN A 4 -2.30 -18.13 -59.38
CA GLN A 4 -3.11 -17.90 -58.20
C GLN A 4 -4.13 -16.81 -58.50
N LEU A 5 -5.40 -17.05 -58.15
CA LEU A 5 -6.50 -16.11 -58.29
C LEU A 5 -7.37 -16.12 -57.03
N VAL A 6 -8.16 -15.06 -56.82
CA VAL A 6 -9.11 -15.00 -55.71
C VAL A 6 -10.38 -15.77 -56.07
N LYS A 7 -10.93 -16.54 -55.12
CA LYS A 7 -12.21 -17.24 -55.28
C LYS A 7 -13.33 -16.26 -55.64
N GLY A 8 -14.08 -16.56 -56.69
CA GLY A 8 -15.18 -15.74 -57.18
C GLY A 8 -14.75 -14.46 -57.89
N GLN A 9 -13.44 -14.24 -58.10
CA GLN A 9 -12.97 -13.12 -58.90
C GLN A 9 -13.55 -13.22 -60.32
N ALA A 10 -14.19 -12.15 -60.77
CA ALA A 10 -14.70 -12.05 -62.14
C ALA A 10 -13.63 -11.50 -63.08
N SER A 11 -13.82 -11.72 -64.38
CA SER A 11 -13.04 -11.09 -65.44
C SER A 11 -11.57 -11.54 -65.50
N ASN A 12 -11.33 -12.84 -65.38
CA ASN A 12 -9.98 -13.40 -65.42
C ASN A 12 -9.54 -13.68 -66.86
N ILE A 13 -8.43 -13.08 -67.26
CA ILE A 13 -7.71 -13.33 -68.52
C ILE A 13 -6.47 -14.14 -68.17
N LEU A 14 -6.26 -15.28 -68.82
CA LEU A 14 -5.05 -16.08 -68.66
C LEU A 14 -4.23 -16.05 -69.94
N THR A 15 -2.99 -15.58 -69.84
CA THR A 15 -2.02 -15.67 -70.93
C THR A 15 -1.31 -17.01 -70.88
N VAL A 16 -1.38 -17.78 -71.96
CA VAL A 16 -0.80 -19.11 -72.06
C VAL A 16 0.15 -19.21 -73.25
N PHE A 17 1.19 -20.02 -73.09
CA PHE A 17 2.06 -20.42 -74.18
C PHE A 17 1.69 -21.83 -74.64
N ILE A 18 1.36 -21.97 -75.91
CA ILE A 18 1.03 -23.25 -76.56
C ILE A 18 2.20 -23.66 -77.44
N GLN A 19 2.85 -24.76 -77.08
CA GLN A 19 3.99 -25.30 -77.80
C GLN A 19 3.54 -26.07 -79.06
N ASP A 20 4.28 -25.89 -80.15
CA ASP A 20 4.17 -26.71 -81.34
C ASP A 20 4.84 -28.07 -81.10
N SER A 21 4.04 -29.12 -81.02
CA SER A 21 4.49 -30.51 -80.85
C SER A 21 5.30 -31.06 -82.03
N SER A 22 5.26 -30.39 -83.19
CA SER A 22 6.13 -30.70 -84.34
C SER A 22 7.50 -30.02 -84.26
N SER A 23 7.68 -29.06 -83.34
CA SER A 23 8.92 -28.31 -83.17
C SER A 23 9.89 -28.98 -82.19
N THR A 24 11.10 -29.29 -82.66
CA THR A 24 12.17 -29.86 -81.83
C THR A 24 12.91 -28.81 -80.99
N VAL A 25 12.65 -27.52 -81.22
CA VAL A 25 13.28 -26.40 -80.49
C VAL A 25 12.33 -25.77 -79.47
N GLY A 26 11.12 -26.33 -79.31
CA GLY A 26 10.10 -25.78 -78.42
C GLY A 26 9.48 -24.47 -78.90
N ALA A 27 9.42 -24.25 -80.22
CA ALA A 27 8.74 -23.08 -80.78
C ALA A 27 7.25 -23.10 -80.44
N GLY A 28 6.65 -21.91 -80.31
CA GLY A 28 5.23 -21.79 -80.03
C GLY A 28 4.39 -21.92 -81.29
N LEU A 29 3.25 -22.62 -81.17
CA LEU A 29 2.33 -22.90 -82.26
C LEU A 29 1.56 -21.63 -82.62
N GLY A 30 1.79 -21.07 -83.82
CA GLY A 30 1.13 -19.86 -84.30
C GLY A 30 -0.26 -20.11 -84.88
N SER A 31 -1.01 -19.03 -85.07
CA SER A 31 -2.28 -18.99 -85.83
C SER A 31 -3.42 -19.83 -85.26
N LEU A 32 -3.48 -20.03 -83.94
CA LEU A 32 -4.68 -20.59 -83.31
C LEU A 32 -5.77 -19.53 -83.16
N ASP A 33 -6.99 -19.92 -83.50
CA ASP A 33 -8.22 -19.12 -83.48
C ASP A 33 -9.41 -20.00 -83.03
N GLN A 34 -10.63 -19.43 -82.99
CA GLN A 34 -11.85 -20.18 -82.66
C GLN A 34 -12.15 -21.38 -83.58
N ASN A 35 -11.56 -21.46 -84.77
CA ASN A 35 -11.77 -22.57 -85.72
C ASN A 35 -10.76 -23.70 -85.55
N SER A 36 -9.77 -23.53 -84.67
CA SER A 36 -8.64 -24.43 -84.51
C SER A 36 -8.96 -25.74 -83.78
N SER A 37 -10.25 -26.01 -83.49
CA SER A 37 -10.74 -27.25 -82.86
C SER A 37 -10.06 -27.59 -81.52
N ILE A 38 -9.72 -26.56 -80.75
CA ILE A 38 -9.13 -26.74 -79.41
C ILE A 38 -10.25 -27.19 -78.47
N VAL A 39 -10.04 -28.35 -77.85
CA VAL A 39 -10.96 -28.97 -76.89
C VAL A 39 -10.24 -29.28 -75.60
N GLY A 40 -11.01 -29.47 -74.55
CA GLY A 40 -10.45 -29.79 -73.26
C GLY A 40 -11.49 -30.03 -72.20
N GLY A 41 -11.09 -29.78 -70.97
CA GLY A 41 -11.97 -29.82 -69.84
C GLY A 41 -11.37 -29.13 -68.64
N TYR A 42 -12.22 -28.82 -67.67
CA TYR A 42 -11.78 -28.39 -66.37
C TYR A 42 -12.38 -29.25 -65.27
N VAL A 43 -11.66 -29.35 -64.16
CA VAL A 43 -12.15 -29.97 -62.93
C VAL A 43 -11.85 -29.05 -61.78
N ARG A 44 -12.86 -28.81 -60.94
CA ARG A 44 -12.70 -28.17 -59.64
C ARG A 44 -12.54 -29.27 -58.59
N ALA A 45 -11.68 -29.06 -57.60
CA ALA A 45 -11.53 -30.00 -56.50
C ALA A 45 -12.90 -30.36 -55.90
N GLY A 46 -13.25 -31.65 -55.87
CA GLY A 46 -14.53 -32.14 -55.36
C GLY A 46 -15.73 -32.05 -56.33
N ALA A 47 -15.53 -31.61 -57.57
CA ALA A 47 -16.58 -31.54 -58.60
C ALA A 47 -16.36 -32.55 -59.73
N THR A 48 -17.40 -32.78 -60.53
CA THR A 48 -17.28 -33.55 -61.78
C THR A 48 -16.61 -32.70 -62.85
N GLY A 49 -15.77 -33.32 -63.69
CA GLY A 49 -15.14 -32.66 -64.82
C GLY A 49 -16.16 -32.17 -65.86
N VAL A 50 -15.91 -30.99 -66.44
CA VAL A 50 -16.76 -30.35 -67.44
C VAL A 50 -15.96 -30.16 -68.72
N ALA A 51 -16.58 -30.42 -69.87
CA ALA A 51 -15.95 -30.24 -71.18
C ALA A 51 -15.78 -28.75 -71.52
N LEU A 52 -14.66 -28.41 -72.17
CA LEU A 52 -14.37 -27.09 -72.69
C LEU A 52 -14.14 -27.14 -74.20
N ALA A 53 -14.66 -26.13 -74.89
CA ALA A 53 -14.33 -25.84 -76.27
C ALA A 53 -13.83 -24.39 -76.39
N VAL A 54 -12.78 -24.18 -77.19
CA VAL A 54 -12.35 -22.84 -77.60
C VAL A 54 -13.00 -22.55 -78.95
N ASP A 55 -14.17 -21.93 -78.93
CA ASP A 55 -15.03 -21.75 -80.11
C ASP A 55 -15.48 -20.29 -80.30
N GLU A 56 -14.82 -19.35 -79.62
CA GLU A 56 -15.09 -17.92 -79.69
C GLU A 56 -13.78 -17.12 -79.76
N ASP A 57 -13.76 -16.03 -80.51
CA ASP A 57 -12.61 -15.12 -80.55
C ASP A 57 -12.72 -13.99 -79.51
N VAL A 58 -11.57 -13.44 -79.11
CA VAL A 58 -11.48 -12.17 -78.37
C VAL A 58 -11.55 -11.00 -79.34
N THR A 59 -12.47 -10.05 -79.10
CA THR A 59 -12.64 -8.89 -80.00
C THR A 59 -11.72 -7.72 -79.71
N THR A 60 -11.19 -7.63 -78.48
CA THR A 60 -10.33 -6.53 -78.05
C THR A 60 -9.31 -7.06 -77.04
N GLU A 61 -8.04 -7.02 -77.43
CA GLU A 61 -6.92 -7.50 -76.63
C GLU A 61 -6.90 -6.87 -75.23
N GLY A 62 -6.62 -7.68 -74.20
CA GLY A 62 -6.49 -7.23 -72.82
C GLY A 62 -7.79 -6.77 -72.15
N THR A 63 -8.93 -6.80 -72.85
CA THR A 63 -10.24 -6.44 -72.30
C THR A 63 -11.07 -7.70 -72.13
N TYR A 64 -11.38 -8.05 -70.88
CA TYR A 64 -12.13 -9.27 -70.60
C TYR A 64 -13.51 -9.23 -71.27
N GLN A 65 -13.81 -10.32 -71.96
CA GLN A 65 -15.09 -10.56 -72.58
C GLN A 65 -15.58 -11.94 -72.12
N ALA A 66 -16.73 -11.97 -71.47
CA ALA A 66 -17.29 -13.24 -71.00
C ALA A 66 -17.58 -14.16 -72.19
N PRO A 67 -17.17 -15.44 -72.15
CA PRO A 67 -17.66 -16.45 -73.08
C PRO A 67 -19.18 -16.60 -72.97
N SER A 68 -19.85 -17.05 -74.04
CA SER A 68 -21.32 -17.14 -74.01
C SER A 68 -21.88 -18.23 -73.08
N ALA A 69 -21.05 -19.17 -72.62
CA ALA A 69 -21.44 -20.23 -71.69
C ALA A 69 -20.23 -20.76 -70.88
N ALA A 70 -20.48 -21.44 -69.76
CA ALA A 70 -19.45 -22.01 -68.89
C ALA A 70 -18.58 -23.11 -69.56
N GLY A 71 -19.06 -23.74 -70.63
CA GLY A 71 -18.32 -24.74 -71.41
C GLY A 71 -17.44 -24.14 -72.53
N LYS A 72 -17.36 -22.81 -72.62
CA LYS A 72 -16.69 -22.10 -73.72
C LYS A 72 -15.55 -21.23 -73.24
N VAL A 73 -14.58 -21.04 -74.13
CA VAL A 73 -13.38 -20.23 -73.90
C VAL A 73 -13.17 -19.35 -75.12
N ARG A 74 -12.85 -18.06 -74.91
CA ARG A 74 -12.42 -17.19 -76.00
C ARG A 74 -10.90 -17.23 -76.16
N ILE A 75 -10.41 -17.19 -77.39
CA ILE A 75 -8.97 -17.09 -77.69
C ILE A 75 -8.66 -15.80 -78.44
N GLY A 76 -7.56 -15.15 -78.03
CA GLY A 76 -6.99 -13.99 -78.69
C GLY A 76 -5.48 -14.17 -78.85
N THR A 77 -4.90 -13.49 -79.84
CA THR A 77 -3.44 -13.41 -80.01
C THR A 77 -2.98 -12.02 -79.56
N PRO A 78 -2.29 -11.89 -78.41
CA PRO A 78 -1.79 -10.61 -77.94
C PRO A 78 -0.76 -10.00 -78.91
N ALA A 79 -0.83 -8.70 -79.15
CA ALA A 79 0.13 -7.98 -79.96
C ALA A 79 1.52 -7.98 -79.31
N ASN A 80 2.57 -8.00 -80.14
CA ASN A 80 3.98 -7.93 -79.71
C ASN A 80 4.47 -9.10 -78.84
N MET A 81 3.70 -10.19 -78.73
CA MET A 81 4.14 -11.43 -78.07
C MET A 81 4.74 -12.41 -79.09
N THR A 82 5.58 -13.33 -78.59
CA THR A 82 6.16 -14.38 -79.43
C THR A 82 5.08 -15.36 -79.91
N SER A 83 5.27 -15.90 -81.13
CA SER A 83 4.36 -16.91 -81.70
C SER A 83 4.14 -18.06 -80.72
N GLY A 84 2.88 -18.45 -80.53
CA GLY A 84 2.44 -19.43 -79.53
C GLY A 84 1.91 -18.85 -78.23
N THR A 85 1.99 -17.53 -78.03
CA THR A 85 1.37 -16.87 -76.87
C THR A 85 -0.07 -16.46 -77.20
N TYR A 86 -1.02 -16.85 -76.35
CA TYR A 86 -2.43 -16.56 -76.50
C TYR A 86 -3.03 -16.03 -75.20
N GLU A 87 -4.03 -15.16 -75.31
CA GLU A 87 -4.91 -14.82 -74.19
C GLU A 87 -6.16 -15.70 -74.25
N LEU A 88 -6.54 -16.25 -73.10
CA LEU A 88 -7.74 -17.07 -72.95
C LEU A 88 -8.68 -16.39 -71.97
N HIS A 89 -9.93 -16.16 -72.40
CA HIS A 89 -11.00 -15.68 -71.53
C HIS A 89 -11.89 -16.85 -71.16
N PHE A 90 -11.93 -17.15 -69.87
CA PHE A 90 -12.75 -18.21 -69.31
C PHE A 90 -14.00 -17.63 -68.67
N HIS A 91 -15.10 -18.38 -68.67
CA HIS A 91 -16.32 -17.97 -67.99
C HIS A 91 -16.10 -17.85 -66.47
N ASN A 92 -16.71 -16.85 -65.83
CA ASN A 92 -16.52 -16.58 -64.40
C ASN A 92 -16.88 -17.78 -63.50
N ASP A 93 -17.81 -18.65 -63.94
CA ASP A 93 -18.23 -19.85 -63.21
C ASP A 93 -17.08 -20.83 -62.92
N LEU A 94 -16.03 -20.85 -63.75
CA LEU A 94 -14.86 -21.70 -63.52
C LEU A 94 -14.14 -21.30 -62.22
N PHE A 95 -14.15 -20.01 -61.89
CA PHE A 95 -13.49 -19.43 -60.73
C PHE A 95 -14.43 -19.17 -59.55
N ALA A 96 -15.71 -19.60 -59.64
CA ALA A 96 -16.70 -19.41 -58.59
C ALA A 96 -16.23 -19.98 -57.24
N ALA A 97 -16.75 -19.42 -56.14
CA ALA A 97 -16.45 -19.90 -54.80
C ALA A 97 -16.89 -21.38 -54.62
N GLY A 98 -16.10 -22.16 -53.87
CA GLY A 98 -16.44 -23.55 -53.52
C GLY A 98 -15.36 -24.60 -53.81
N ALA A 99 -14.25 -24.23 -54.45
CA ALA A 99 -13.08 -25.10 -54.62
C ALA A 99 -11.77 -24.32 -54.39
N ASP A 100 -10.74 -25.02 -53.92
CA ASP A 100 -9.41 -24.43 -53.66
C ASP A 100 -8.44 -24.59 -54.84
N ILE A 101 -8.73 -25.56 -55.74
CA ILE A 101 -7.92 -25.89 -56.90
C ILE A 101 -8.83 -26.08 -58.10
N LEU A 102 -8.45 -25.46 -59.22
CA LEU A 102 -9.03 -25.63 -60.54
C LEU A 102 -7.93 -26.14 -61.47
N THR A 103 -8.18 -27.26 -62.14
CA THR A 103 -7.28 -27.80 -63.17
C THR A 103 -7.97 -27.71 -64.52
N ILE A 104 -7.32 -27.06 -65.48
CA ILE A 104 -7.80 -26.92 -66.86
C ILE A 104 -6.80 -27.66 -67.76
N THR A 105 -7.32 -28.48 -68.66
CA THR A 105 -6.54 -29.17 -69.69
C THR A 105 -7.05 -28.79 -71.07
N LEU A 106 -6.18 -28.35 -71.97
CA LEU A 106 -6.53 -28.00 -73.35
C LEU A 106 -5.62 -28.75 -74.34
N GLY A 107 -6.18 -29.10 -75.50
CA GLY A 107 -5.48 -29.79 -76.58
C GLY A 107 -6.36 -29.89 -77.83
N GLY A 108 -6.06 -30.83 -78.72
CA GLY A 108 -6.93 -31.18 -79.86
C GLY A 108 -6.65 -30.44 -81.17
N ALA A 109 -6.09 -29.24 -81.15
CA ALA A 109 -5.63 -28.57 -82.36
C ALA A 109 -4.45 -29.32 -83.02
N ALA A 110 -4.35 -29.23 -84.34
CA ALA A 110 -3.25 -29.85 -85.09
C ALA A 110 -1.90 -29.31 -84.59
N ASN A 111 -0.97 -30.23 -84.32
CA ASN A 111 0.35 -29.94 -83.78
C ASN A 111 0.37 -29.26 -82.40
N MET A 112 -0.74 -29.15 -81.68
CA MET A 112 -0.76 -28.59 -80.33
C MET A 112 -0.26 -29.60 -79.29
N ALA A 113 0.78 -29.25 -78.53
CA ALA A 113 1.11 -29.97 -77.32
C ALA A 113 0.02 -29.76 -76.25
N PRO A 114 -0.47 -30.81 -75.56
CA PRO A 114 -1.44 -30.65 -74.48
C PRO A 114 -0.91 -29.74 -73.38
N ILE A 115 -1.74 -28.80 -72.93
CA ILE A 115 -1.39 -27.89 -71.84
C ILE A 115 -2.24 -28.17 -70.61
N VAL A 116 -1.60 -28.07 -69.43
CA VAL A 116 -2.26 -28.16 -68.13
C VAL A 116 -2.03 -26.85 -67.37
N ILE A 117 -3.14 -26.24 -66.96
CA ILE A 117 -3.17 -25.02 -66.16
C ILE A 117 -3.74 -25.40 -64.81
N GLU A 118 -2.95 -25.17 -63.76
CA GLU A 118 -3.38 -25.35 -62.37
C GLU A 118 -3.56 -23.96 -61.77
N VAL A 119 -4.78 -23.68 -61.34
CA VAL A 119 -5.16 -22.42 -60.70
C VAL A 119 -5.45 -22.70 -59.24
N GLN A 120 -4.65 -22.10 -58.35
CA GLN A 120 -4.93 -22.07 -56.93
C GLN A 120 -5.92 -20.93 -56.67
N LEU A 121 -7.08 -21.28 -56.09
CA LEU A 121 -8.12 -20.32 -55.75
C LEU A 121 -8.03 -20.02 -54.25
N THR A 122 -7.57 -18.82 -53.91
CA THR A 122 -7.43 -18.38 -52.51
C THR A 122 -8.59 -17.50 -52.09
N THR A 123 -8.97 -17.52 -50.81
CA THR A 123 -10.04 -16.66 -50.29
C THR A 123 -9.63 -15.19 -50.24
N VAL A 124 -8.33 -14.92 -50.11
CA VAL A 124 -7.73 -13.59 -50.08
C VAL A 124 -6.66 -13.49 -51.16
N ASP A 125 -6.44 -12.29 -51.69
CA ASP A 125 -5.28 -12.02 -52.53
C ASP A 125 -4.03 -12.00 -51.65
N LEU A 126 -3.14 -12.98 -51.82
CA LEU A 126 -1.93 -13.10 -50.99
C LEU A 126 -0.91 -11.97 -51.25
N ASN A 127 -1.03 -11.23 -52.35
CA ASN A 127 -0.15 -10.10 -52.63
C ASN A 127 -0.57 -8.82 -51.89
N THR A 128 -1.82 -8.73 -51.43
CA THR A 128 -2.37 -7.57 -50.70
C THR A 128 -2.78 -7.89 -49.27
N ALA A 129 -3.09 -9.15 -48.95
CA ALA A 129 -3.60 -9.55 -47.63
C ALA A 129 -2.62 -9.34 -46.46
N ILE A 130 -1.35 -9.05 -46.73
CA ILE A 130 -0.34 -8.82 -45.69
C ILE A 130 -0.27 -7.34 -45.31
N LEU A 131 -0.81 -6.43 -46.12
CA LEU A 131 -0.69 -4.99 -45.92
C LEU A 131 -2.08 -4.33 -45.81
N ASP A 132 -2.28 -3.49 -44.79
CA ASP A 132 -3.43 -2.60 -44.72
C ASP A 132 -3.44 -1.61 -45.89
N GLY A 133 -4.53 -0.85 -46.05
CA GLY A 133 -4.67 0.17 -47.10
C GLY A 133 -3.59 1.27 -47.08
N ASN A 134 -2.70 1.26 -46.10
CA ASN A 134 -1.58 2.17 -45.90
C ASN A 134 -0.21 1.49 -46.03
N GLY A 135 -0.15 0.23 -46.49
CA GLY A 135 1.09 -0.50 -46.71
C GLY A 135 1.75 -1.04 -45.44
N ARG A 136 1.01 -1.20 -44.34
CA ARG A 136 1.52 -1.70 -43.05
C ARG A 136 1.03 -3.11 -42.79
N VAL A 137 1.81 -3.91 -42.06
CA VAL A 137 1.37 -5.26 -41.68
C VAL A 137 0.20 -5.18 -40.69
N ASP A 138 -0.99 -5.64 -41.09
CA ASP A 138 -2.14 -5.79 -40.18
C ASP A 138 -1.93 -7.02 -39.29
N VAL A 139 -1.14 -6.83 -38.24
CA VAL A 139 -0.86 -7.84 -37.21
C VAL A 139 -2.14 -8.31 -36.49
N GLY A 140 -3.22 -7.52 -36.48
CA GLY A 140 -4.50 -7.89 -35.89
C GLY A 140 -5.23 -8.96 -36.71
N SER A 141 -5.34 -8.75 -38.03
CA SER A 141 -5.86 -9.78 -38.94
C SER A 141 -4.97 -11.01 -39.01
N TRP A 142 -3.64 -10.84 -38.85
CA TRP A 142 -2.69 -11.96 -38.92
C TRP A 142 -2.74 -12.88 -37.70
N LEU A 143 -2.86 -12.33 -36.49
CA LEU A 143 -2.86 -13.11 -35.24
C LEU A 143 -4.26 -13.66 -34.86
N GLY A 144 -5.32 -13.15 -35.49
CA GLY A 144 -6.70 -13.58 -35.23
C GLY A 144 -7.11 -13.37 -33.77
N THR A 145 -7.97 -14.24 -33.23
CA THR A 145 -8.45 -14.20 -31.83
C THR A 145 -7.48 -14.84 -30.84
N ALA A 146 -6.30 -15.28 -31.26
CA ALA A 146 -5.45 -16.18 -30.49
C ALA A 146 -4.68 -15.52 -29.32
N VAL A 147 -4.71 -14.19 -29.19
CA VAL A 147 -4.05 -13.47 -28.09
C VAL A 147 -4.93 -12.31 -27.64
N THR A 148 -5.95 -12.60 -26.85
CA THR A 148 -6.73 -11.57 -26.18
C THR A 148 -6.49 -11.68 -24.67
N LEU A 149 -5.93 -10.61 -24.08
CA LEU A 149 -6.21 -10.32 -22.68
C LEU A 149 -7.73 -10.07 -22.53
N SER A 150 -8.23 -9.99 -21.30
CA SER A 150 -9.66 -9.85 -20.96
C SER A 150 -10.42 -8.67 -21.61
N SER A 151 -9.75 -7.83 -22.41
CA SER A 151 -10.30 -6.71 -23.18
C SER A 151 -10.26 -6.86 -24.71
N SER A 152 -9.94 -8.04 -25.25
CA SER A 152 -9.94 -8.30 -26.71
C SER A 152 -8.91 -7.52 -27.53
N ALA A 153 -7.86 -6.96 -26.93
CA ALA A 153 -6.75 -6.33 -27.64
C ALA A 153 -5.48 -7.21 -27.61
N PRO A 154 -4.78 -7.42 -28.74
CA PRO A 154 -3.49 -8.10 -28.77
C PRO A 154 -2.41 -7.25 -28.10
N ASP A 155 -1.65 -7.86 -27.19
CA ASP A 155 -0.47 -7.23 -26.57
C ASP A 155 0.71 -7.32 -27.55
N VAL A 156 0.98 -6.22 -28.24
CA VAL A 156 2.19 -6.06 -29.03
C VAL A 156 3.24 -5.48 -28.08
N ASN A 157 4.10 -6.33 -27.55
CA ASN A 157 5.22 -5.89 -26.72
C ASN A 157 6.23 -5.09 -27.58
N ILE A 158 6.06 -3.77 -27.63
CA ILE A 158 6.94 -2.87 -28.35
C ILE A 158 8.20 -2.67 -27.49
N GLN A 159 9.30 -3.33 -27.87
CA GLN A 159 10.57 -3.38 -27.14
C GLN A 159 11.30 -2.03 -27.00
N SER A 160 10.77 -0.95 -27.59
CA SER A 160 11.29 0.41 -27.50
C SER A 160 10.13 1.41 -27.62
N THR A 161 9.92 2.21 -26.58
CA THR A 161 8.88 3.27 -26.53
C THR A 161 9.38 4.63 -27.02
N ASP A 162 10.62 4.71 -27.53
CA ASP A 162 11.12 5.95 -28.12
C ASP A 162 10.36 6.23 -29.43
N ASN A 163 9.63 7.35 -29.50
CA ASN A 163 8.74 7.79 -30.58
C ASN A 163 7.35 7.12 -30.71
N ILE A 164 6.64 6.86 -29.60
CA ILE A 164 5.17 6.69 -29.71
C ILE A 164 4.53 8.07 -29.95
N ASP A 165 4.32 8.42 -31.23
CA ASP A 165 3.51 9.59 -31.58
C ASP A 165 2.04 9.31 -31.26
N LEU A 166 1.62 9.71 -30.06
CA LEU A 166 0.23 9.58 -29.61
C LEU A 166 -0.71 10.27 -30.60
N SER A 167 -1.83 9.62 -30.92
CA SER A 167 -2.85 10.20 -31.78
C SER A 167 -3.42 11.48 -31.16
N VAL A 168 -4.03 12.33 -31.99
CA VAL A 168 -4.70 13.57 -31.53
C VAL A 168 -5.70 13.27 -30.40
N THR A 169 -6.44 12.16 -30.52
CA THR A 169 -7.40 11.71 -29.51
C THR A 169 -6.72 11.29 -28.22
N GLN A 170 -5.62 10.53 -28.28
CA GLN A 170 -4.87 10.12 -27.08
C GLN A 170 -4.24 11.32 -26.36
N LYS A 171 -3.67 12.27 -27.12
CA LYS A 171 -3.17 13.54 -26.57
C LYS A 171 -4.29 14.33 -25.90
N ALA A 172 -5.50 14.33 -26.46
CA ALA A 172 -6.65 14.98 -25.85
C ALA A 172 -7.09 14.26 -24.56
N SER A 173 -7.19 12.93 -24.56
CA SER A 173 -7.53 12.15 -23.37
C SER A 173 -6.56 12.37 -22.21
N VAL A 174 -5.24 12.36 -22.48
CA VAL A 174 -4.22 12.63 -21.45
C VAL A 174 -4.37 14.05 -20.89
N LYS A 175 -4.65 15.04 -21.74
CA LYS A 175 -4.91 16.42 -21.29
C LYS A 175 -6.17 16.52 -20.43
N THR A 176 -7.24 15.83 -20.81
CA THR A 176 -8.48 15.79 -20.03
C THR A 176 -8.23 15.17 -18.67
N GLU A 177 -7.56 14.00 -18.62
CA GLU A 177 -7.29 13.30 -17.38
C GLU A 177 -6.39 14.12 -16.44
N ALA A 178 -5.34 14.75 -16.97
CA ALA A 178 -4.49 15.65 -16.20
C ALA A 178 -5.26 16.87 -15.67
N GLY A 179 -6.17 17.43 -16.48
CA GLY A 179 -7.05 18.52 -16.07
C GLY A 179 -8.02 18.12 -14.96
N THR A 180 -8.63 16.94 -15.07
CA THR A 180 -9.50 16.38 -14.02
C THR A 180 -8.72 16.14 -12.74
N ALA A 181 -7.54 15.51 -12.80
CA ALA A 181 -6.71 15.24 -11.63
C ALA A 181 -6.30 16.52 -10.89
N LEU A 182 -6.00 17.61 -11.62
CA LEU A 182 -5.68 18.92 -11.02
C LEU A 182 -6.91 19.61 -10.41
N SER A 183 -8.09 19.43 -11.01
CA SER A 183 -9.35 19.92 -10.46
C SER A 183 -9.78 19.15 -9.22
N ASP A 184 -9.60 17.82 -9.20
CA ASP A 184 -9.94 16.96 -8.06
C ASP A 184 -9.15 17.31 -6.79
N ILE A 185 -7.90 17.76 -6.95
CA ILE A 185 -7.06 18.26 -5.84
C ILE A 185 -7.27 19.75 -5.54
N ASN A 186 -8.25 20.39 -6.19
CA ASN A 186 -8.50 21.84 -6.11
C ASN A 186 -7.25 22.68 -6.35
N LEU A 187 -6.35 22.30 -7.26
CA LEU A 187 -5.18 23.12 -7.64
C LEU A 187 -5.37 23.78 -9.01
N ASP A 188 -6.55 23.66 -9.59
CA ASP A 188 -6.97 24.30 -10.84
C ASP A 188 -6.89 25.83 -10.80
N HIS A 189 -7.07 26.43 -9.62
CA HIS A 189 -6.90 27.85 -9.39
C HIS A 189 -5.42 28.30 -9.30
N LEU A 190 -4.46 27.38 -9.16
CA LEU A 190 -3.02 27.69 -9.10
C LEU A 190 -2.29 27.45 -10.42
N MET A 191 -2.82 26.62 -11.31
CA MET A 191 -2.15 26.24 -12.56
C MET A 191 -3.07 26.42 -13.76
N LYS A 192 -3.13 27.64 -14.30
CA LYS A 192 -3.53 27.87 -15.69
C LYS A 192 -2.31 28.09 -16.59
N THR A 193 -2.45 27.74 -17.87
CA THR A 193 -1.48 27.98 -18.94
C THR A 193 -0.92 29.40 -18.88
N ALA A 194 0.39 29.53 -18.69
CA ALA A 194 1.10 30.80 -18.59
C ALA A 194 0.74 31.73 -19.77
N THR A 195 0.19 32.91 -19.47
CA THR A 195 0.03 34.00 -20.43
C THR A 195 1.10 35.08 -20.21
N ALA A 196 1.45 35.76 -21.31
CA ALA A 196 2.77 36.35 -21.52
C ALA A 196 3.00 37.76 -20.92
N SER A 197 2.25 38.22 -19.90
CA SER A 197 2.41 39.58 -19.39
C SER A 197 2.14 39.71 -17.89
N SER A 198 3.18 40.07 -17.13
CA SER A 198 3.11 40.36 -15.69
C SER A 198 2.49 41.73 -15.35
N THR A 199 2.03 42.48 -16.35
CA THR A 199 1.61 43.88 -16.20
C THR A 199 0.10 44.04 -16.02
N ASP A 200 -0.68 42.98 -16.21
CA ASP A 200 -2.14 43.01 -16.10
C ASP A 200 -2.66 41.68 -15.53
N LEU A 201 -2.75 41.61 -14.20
CA LEU A 201 -3.28 40.46 -13.46
C LEU A 201 -4.82 40.43 -13.44
N THR A 202 -5.50 41.46 -14.00
CA THR A 202 -6.96 41.60 -13.90
C THR A 202 -7.73 40.54 -14.69
N THR A 203 -7.07 39.87 -15.62
CA THR A 203 -7.61 38.70 -16.35
C THR A 203 -7.12 37.36 -15.79
N GLU A 204 -6.17 37.37 -14.84
CA GLU A 204 -5.50 36.17 -14.34
C GLU A 204 -6.14 35.62 -13.06
N VAL A 205 -6.58 36.50 -12.17
CA VAL A 205 -7.33 36.13 -10.97
C VAL A 205 -8.80 36.33 -11.27
N ALA A 206 -9.51 35.25 -11.62
CA ALA A 206 -10.95 35.34 -11.85
C ALA A 206 -11.65 35.90 -10.60
N ASP A 207 -12.57 36.84 -10.82
CA ASP A 207 -13.46 37.34 -9.79
C ASP A 207 -14.10 36.14 -9.07
N ASN A 208 -14.07 36.17 -7.74
CA ASN A 208 -14.50 35.12 -6.80
C ASN A 208 -13.47 34.05 -6.39
N THR A 209 -12.19 34.14 -6.77
CA THR A 209 -11.15 33.30 -6.13
C THR A 209 -10.81 33.82 -4.73
N VAL A 210 -10.29 32.94 -3.86
CA VAL A 210 -9.81 33.34 -2.51
C VAL A 210 -8.76 34.44 -2.59
N LEU A 211 -7.93 34.44 -3.64
CA LEU A 211 -6.96 35.52 -3.87
C LEU A 211 -7.63 36.84 -4.27
N ALA A 212 -8.69 36.83 -5.10
CA ALA A 212 -9.46 38.04 -5.42
C ALA A 212 -10.09 38.65 -4.16
N TYR A 213 -10.68 37.82 -3.28
CA TYR A 213 -11.29 38.30 -2.03
C TYR A 213 -10.29 38.75 -0.98
N LEU A 214 -9.04 38.27 -1.04
CA LEU A 214 -7.96 38.76 -0.18
C LEU A 214 -7.36 40.08 -0.70
N MET A 215 -7.47 40.35 -2.00
CA MET A 215 -6.88 41.52 -2.63
C MET A 215 -7.85 42.69 -2.81
N THR A 216 -9.16 42.47 -2.97
CA THR A 216 -10.13 43.55 -3.17
C THR A 216 -11.44 43.34 -2.40
N ASN A 217 -12.10 44.44 -2.05
CA ASN A 217 -13.27 44.44 -1.17
C ASN A 217 -14.61 44.15 -1.89
N ASP A 218 -14.62 44.24 -3.22
CA ASP A 218 -15.81 44.05 -4.05
C ASP A 218 -15.69 42.86 -5.01
N GLY A 219 -14.59 42.10 -4.93
CA GLY A 219 -14.32 40.94 -5.76
C GLY A 219 -13.87 41.28 -7.19
N ASN A 220 -13.69 42.56 -7.51
CA ASN A 220 -13.12 43.05 -8.77
C ASN A 220 -11.66 43.44 -8.56
N THR A 221 -10.74 42.91 -9.38
CA THR A 221 -9.29 43.14 -9.21
C THR A 221 -8.77 44.44 -9.83
N SER A 222 -9.60 45.20 -10.56
CA SER A 222 -9.18 46.46 -11.20
C SER A 222 -8.88 47.61 -10.25
N ASP A 223 -9.32 47.50 -9.00
CA ASP A 223 -9.33 48.62 -8.04
C ASP A 223 -8.17 48.56 -7.04
N TYR A 224 -7.29 47.55 -7.17
CA TYR A 224 -6.14 47.37 -6.30
C TYR A 224 -5.03 48.38 -6.59
N ASP A 225 -4.94 49.42 -5.75
CA ASP A 225 -3.80 50.34 -5.72
C ASP A 225 -2.81 49.91 -4.63
N ASP A 226 -1.66 49.36 -5.04
CA ASP A 226 -0.53 48.97 -4.16
C ASP A 226 -0.16 50.05 -3.14
N SER A 227 -0.21 51.32 -3.54
CA SER A 227 0.20 52.43 -2.68
C SER A 227 -0.78 52.79 -1.56
N LEU A 228 -2.06 52.37 -1.68
CA LEU A 228 -3.14 52.71 -0.74
C LEU A 228 -3.75 51.47 -0.06
N MET A 229 -3.77 50.34 -0.75
CA MET A 229 -4.52 49.14 -0.36
C MET A 229 -3.63 47.96 0.01
N SER A 230 -2.31 48.09 -0.09
CA SER A 230 -1.41 47.11 0.49
C SER A 230 -1.55 47.11 2.02
N LEU A 231 -1.38 45.93 2.62
CA LEU A 231 -1.39 45.76 4.08
C LEU A 231 -0.30 46.65 4.75
N GLU A 232 0.77 46.97 4.02
CA GLU A 232 1.82 47.91 4.45
C GLU A 232 1.38 49.38 4.39
N ALA A 233 0.49 49.77 3.46
CA ALA A 233 -0.05 51.12 3.36
C ALA A 233 -1.07 51.41 4.48
N SER A 234 -1.94 50.45 4.80
CA SER A 234 -2.94 50.54 5.88
C SER A 234 -2.34 50.78 7.27
N ALA A 235 -1.12 50.29 7.52
CA ALA A 235 -0.46 50.41 8.82
C ALA A 235 0.13 51.81 9.09
N LYS A 236 0.28 52.68 8.07
CA LYS A 236 1.00 53.97 8.20
C LYS A 236 0.11 55.20 8.45
N ASP A 237 -1.21 55.11 8.30
CA ASP A 237 -2.08 56.30 8.19
C ASP A 237 -2.81 56.74 9.50
N ARG A 238 -2.30 56.39 10.70
CA ARG A 238 -2.98 56.72 11.98
C ARG A 238 -2.43 57.92 12.76
N VAL A 239 -1.21 58.39 12.48
CA VAL A 239 -0.60 59.52 13.22
C VAL A 239 -0.61 60.78 12.37
N LEU A 240 -1.38 61.78 12.77
CA LEU A 240 -1.52 63.06 12.07
C LEU A 240 -0.40 64.04 12.43
N PHE A 241 0.10 63.98 13.67
CA PHE A 241 1.15 64.88 14.16
C PHE A 241 2.07 64.20 15.17
N ARG A 242 3.35 64.59 15.15
CA ARG A 242 4.36 64.26 16.18
C ARG A 242 5.24 65.48 16.44
N GLY A 243 5.42 65.83 17.71
CA GLY A 243 6.30 66.92 18.13
C GLY A 243 6.60 66.88 19.62
N THR A 244 7.11 67.98 20.15
CA THR A 244 7.36 68.16 21.59
C THR A 244 6.65 69.40 22.12
N SER A 245 6.18 69.36 23.37
CA SER A 245 5.53 70.51 23.97
C SER A 245 6.52 71.57 24.44
N THR A 246 6.03 72.79 24.68
CA THR A 246 6.81 73.88 25.28
C THR A 246 6.52 74.02 26.78
N ALA A 247 7.43 74.67 27.51
CA ALA A 247 7.25 74.97 28.94
C ALA A 247 6.09 75.94 29.23
N SER A 248 5.49 76.56 28.20
CA SER A 248 4.30 77.41 28.32
C SER A 248 3.01 76.60 28.41
N SER A 249 3.07 75.27 28.21
CA SER A 249 1.91 74.38 28.30
C SER A 249 1.25 74.42 29.67
N THR A 250 -0.07 74.33 29.65
CA THR A 250 -0.93 74.26 30.83
C THR A 250 -1.66 72.92 30.83
N THR A 251 -2.43 72.63 31.87
CA THR A 251 -3.25 71.42 31.88
C THR A 251 -4.39 71.46 30.86
N THR A 252 -4.78 72.62 30.32
CA THR A 252 -5.88 72.76 29.34
C THR A 252 -5.41 73.14 27.94
N LYS A 253 -4.14 73.54 27.78
CA LYS A 253 -3.54 73.93 26.50
C LYS A 253 -2.13 73.37 26.37
N VAL A 254 -1.87 72.64 25.29
CA VAL A 254 -0.57 72.05 24.97
C VAL A 254 0.07 72.83 23.83
N PHE A 255 1.07 73.65 24.14
CA PHE A 255 1.83 74.39 23.13
C PHE A 255 2.90 73.49 22.53
N VAL A 256 3.10 73.50 21.22
CA VAL A 256 4.16 72.72 20.54
C VAL A 256 5.33 73.61 20.12
N GLN A 257 6.55 73.05 20.02
CA GLN A 257 7.76 73.82 19.70
C GLN A 257 7.70 74.46 18.30
N ALA A 258 8.25 75.67 18.18
CA ALA A 258 8.34 76.41 16.93
C ALA A 258 9.25 75.68 15.93
N GLY A 259 8.67 75.15 14.85
CA GLY A 259 9.34 74.27 13.87
C GLY A 259 8.54 73.00 13.59
N ASP A 260 7.67 72.63 14.53
CA ASP A 260 6.73 71.51 14.41
C ASP A 260 5.25 71.96 14.32
N PRO A 261 4.83 73.10 13.72
CA PRO A 261 3.41 73.28 13.47
C PRO A 261 3.00 72.31 12.35
N PRO A 262 1.86 71.62 12.46
CA PRO A 262 1.32 70.83 11.35
C PRO A 262 1.22 71.70 10.09
N THR A 263 2.09 71.48 9.12
CA THR A 263 2.17 72.32 7.92
C THR A 263 0.94 72.10 7.05
N GLY A 264 0.09 73.12 6.94
CA GLY A 264 -1.02 73.17 5.97
C GLY A 264 -2.42 72.92 6.54
N GLY A 265 -2.59 72.81 7.86
CA GLY A 265 -3.92 72.71 8.48
C GLY A 265 -4.55 74.07 8.74
N VAL A 266 -5.85 74.21 8.49
CA VAL A 266 -6.65 75.33 9.02
C VAL A 266 -6.97 75.08 10.50
N ASP A 267 -7.31 76.15 11.25
CA ASP A 267 -7.66 76.24 12.69
C ASP A 267 -8.62 75.16 13.24
N ASN A 268 -9.17 74.27 12.42
CA ASN A 268 -10.11 73.21 12.84
C ASN A 268 -9.74 71.78 12.38
N ASP A 269 -8.63 71.58 11.66
CA ASP A 269 -8.30 70.27 11.06
C ASP A 269 -7.91 69.19 12.10
N TYR A 270 -7.64 69.60 13.33
CA TYR A 270 -7.32 68.73 14.46
C TYR A 270 -8.44 68.63 15.48
N ASN A 271 -9.57 69.29 15.26
CA ASN A 271 -10.71 69.18 16.16
C ASN A 271 -11.22 67.74 16.09
N ASP A 272 -11.70 67.22 17.21
CA ASP A 272 -12.19 65.83 17.28
C ASP A 272 -11.08 64.80 16.98
N THR A 273 -9.82 65.12 17.25
CA THR A 273 -8.70 64.15 17.21
C THR A 273 -8.25 63.76 18.61
N ILE A 274 -7.48 62.66 18.70
CA ILE A 274 -6.92 62.22 19.98
C ILE A 274 -5.50 62.72 20.11
N ILE A 275 -5.22 63.47 21.16
CA ILE A 275 -3.86 63.87 21.54
C ILE A 275 -3.36 63.01 22.69
N ALA A 276 -2.16 62.47 22.53
CA ALA A 276 -1.41 61.79 23.57
C ALA A 276 -0.19 62.65 23.94
N VAL A 277 -0.07 62.96 25.22
CA VAL A 277 1.05 63.72 25.79
C VAL A 277 1.79 62.82 26.76
N TRP A 278 3.10 62.64 26.56
CA TRP A 278 3.96 61.84 27.41
C TRP A 278 4.86 62.75 28.25
N ASP A 279 4.77 62.63 29.58
CA ASP A 279 5.60 63.31 30.57
C ASP A 279 7.04 62.75 30.54
N GLY A 280 7.88 63.33 29.68
CA GLY A 280 9.26 62.91 29.40
C GLY A 280 9.57 62.61 27.91
N THR A 281 10.85 62.38 27.62
CA THR A 281 11.38 62.17 26.26
C THR A 281 11.40 60.71 25.81
N ASP A 282 11.01 59.76 26.68
CA ASP A 282 10.99 58.33 26.38
C ASP A 282 9.61 57.74 26.64
N LYS A 283 8.90 57.42 25.56
CA LYS A 283 7.54 56.85 25.60
C LYS A 283 7.45 55.54 26.38
N ALA A 284 8.53 54.77 26.50
CA ALA A 284 8.52 53.49 27.19
C ALA A 284 8.37 53.65 28.71
N THR A 285 8.74 54.81 29.26
CA THR A 285 8.78 55.05 30.71
C THR A 285 7.91 56.23 31.14
N ALA A 286 7.56 57.11 30.20
CA ALA A 286 6.79 58.32 30.45
C ALA A 286 5.33 58.03 30.82
N ARG A 287 4.78 58.87 31.69
CA ARG A 287 3.33 58.85 31.98
C ARG A 287 2.60 59.46 30.80
N VAL A 288 1.58 58.78 30.28
CA VAL A 288 0.78 59.27 29.16
C VAL A 288 -0.55 59.87 29.64
N ASN A 289 -0.90 61.03 29.10
CA ASN A 289 -2.25 61.55 29.13
C ASN A 289 -2.83 61.56 27.72
N ILE A 290 -4.01 60.96 27.58
CA ILE A 290 -4.73 60.94 26.31
C ILE A 290 -5.98 61.80 26.46
N ARG A 291 -6.19 62.76 25.56
CA ARG A 291 -7.35 63.65 25.52
C ARG A 291 -7.88 63.80 24.12
N VAL A 292 -9.07 64.38 24.05
CA VAL A 292 -9.62 64.89 22.79
C VAL A 292 -9.11 66.32 22.62
N VAL A 293 -8.73 66.66 21.39
CA VAL A 293 -8.44 68.03 20.99
C VAL A 293 -9.78 68.71 20.71
N ASP A 294 -10.10 69.72 21.51
CA ASP A 294 -11.29 70.56 21.30
C ASP A 294 -11.05 71.53 20.14
N ASP A 295 -9.85 72.09 20.09
CA ASP A 295 -9.48 73.17 19.17
C ASP A 295 -7.96 73.21 18.95
N TYR A 296 -7.50 73.58 17.75
CA TYR A 296 -6.09 73.84 17.47
C TYR A 296 -5.91 75.26 16.92
N ASP A 297 -5.29 76.13 17.73
CA ASP A 297 -5.05 77.53 17.40
C ASP A 297 -3.73 77.67 16.63
N ASP A 298 -3.80 78.03 15.34
CA ASP A 298 -2.63 78.20 14.48
C ASP A 298 -1.88 79.53 14.72
N SER A 299 -2.59 80.53 15.22
CA SER A 299 -2.05 81.85 15.56
C SER A 299 -1.18 81.80 16.82
N ASP A 300 -1.44 80.81 17.68
CA ASP A 300 -0.69 80.49 18.89
C ASP A 300 -0.55 78.95 19.01
N PRO A 301 0.42 78.31 18.31
CA PRO A 301 0.48 76.87 18.01
C PRO A 301 0.24 75.95 19.21
N SER A 302 -1.04 75.66 19.47
CA SER A 302 -1.44 74.97 20.68
C SER A 302 -2.72 74.17 20.49
N PHE A 303 -2.77 73.01 21.14
CA PHE A 303 -3.96 72.17 21.21
C PHE A 303 -4.70 72.48 22.52
N THR A 304 -5.94 72.94 22.40
CA THR A 304 -6.86 73.04 23.53
C THR A 304 -7.49 71.67 23.76
N VAL A 305 -7.52 71.22 25.02
CA VAL A 305 -7.99 69.88 25.37
C VAL A 305 -9.01 69.93 26.50
N SER A 306 -10.05 69.11 26.39
CA SER A 306 -11.01 68.86 27.46
C SER A 306 -11.29 67.36 27.62
N PRO A 307 -11.35 66.84 28.87
CA PRO A 307 -11.03 67.53 30.12
C PRO A 307 -9.53 67.83 30.27
N ALA A 308 -9.15 68.65 31.24
CA ALA A 308 -7.75 69.00 31.50
C ALA A 308 -6.84 67.76 31.69
N LEU A 309 -5.59 67.87 31.25
CA LEU A 309 -4.52 66.90 31.50
C LEU A 309 -4.29 66.73 33.01
N GLY A 310 -3.93 65.52 33.40
CA GLY A 310 -3.58 65.19 34.78
C GLY A 310 -2.19 65.69 35.22
N PHE A 311 -1.42 66.32 34.33
CA PHE A 311 -0.16 66.99 34.61
C PHE A 311 0.03 68.17 33.66
N THR A 312 0.87 69.13 34.05
CA THR A 312 1.27 70.27 33.20
C THR A 312 2.45 69.85 32.32
N PRO A 313 2.33 69.88 30.97
CA PRO A 313 3.41 69.46 30.10
C PRO A 313 4.65 70.37 30.22
N THR A 314 5.84 69.80 30.06
CA THR A 314 7.13 70.49 30.11
C THR A 314 7.73 70.68 28.71
N SER A 315 8.86 71.38 28.59
CA SER A 315 9.49 71.70 27.28
C SER A 315 10.08 70.49 26.53
N THR A 316 9.95 69.27 27.05
CA THR A 316 10.55 68.06 26.50
C THR A 316 9.57 66.90 26.37
N ASP A 317 8.31 67.12 26.72
CA ASP A 317 7.28 66.09 26.67
C ASP A 317 6.89 65.82 25.22
N ILE A 318 6.71 64.54 24.89
CA ILE A 318 6.34 64.14 23.53
C ILE A 318 4.84 64.37 23.36
N VAL A 319 4.46 64.92 22.21
CA VAL A 319 3.07 65.15 21.81
C VAL A 319 2.81 64.44 20.49
N GLU A 320 1.76 63.63 20.45
CA GLU A 320 1.27 63.05 19.20
C GLU A 320 -0.23 63.21 19.07
N VAL A 321 -0.68 63.47 17.84
CA VAL A 321 -2.10 63.56 17.51
C VAL A 321 -2.46 62.47 16.52
N TYR A 322 -3.54 61.77 16.81
CA TYR A 322 -4.02 60.61 16.09
C TYR A 322 -5.39 60.89 15.50
N ARG A 323 -5.62 60.41 14.27
CA ARG A 323 -6.96 60.43 13.68
C ARG A 323 -7.85 59.50 14.50
N ALA A 324 -8.95 60.04 15.03
CA ALA A 324 -9.94 59.27 15.73
C ALA A 324 -11.12 58.98 14.80
N ASP A 325 -11.67 57.78 14.90
CA ASP A 325 -12.98 57.49 14.34
C ASP A 325 -14.04 58.24 15.17
N THR A 326 -15.06 58.80 14.52
CA THR A 326 -16.11 59.61 15.16
C THR A 326 -16.76 58.88 16.34
N GLY A 327 -16.86 57.54 16.29
CA GLY A 327 -17.38 56.73 17.39
C GLY A 327 -16.42 56.61 18.60
N ALA A 328 -15.11 56.66 18.38
CA ALA A 328 -14.10 56.51 19.44
C ALA A 328 -14.05 57.73 20.37
N LEU A 329 -14.33 58.93 19.86
CA LEU A 329 -14.31 60.18 20.62
C LEU A 329 -15.45 60.27 21.64
N THR A 330 -16.64 59.85 21.24
CA THR A 330 -17.81 59.79 22.13
C THR A 330 -17.59 58.79 23.27
N LEU A 331 -16.91 57.67 22.98
CA LEU A 331 -16.53 56.68 23.99
C LEU A 331 -15.45 57.21 24.95
N LEU A 332 -14.44 57.92 24.43
CA LEU A 332 -13.33 58.43 25.25
C LEU A 332 -13.77 59.50 26.26
N SER A 333 -14.67 60.41 25.86
CA SER A 333 -15.24 61.42 26.75
C SER A 333 -16.13 60.78 27.84
N THR A 334 -16.87 59.74 27.48
CA THR A 334 -17.69 58.95 28.42
C THR A 334 -16.83 58.18 29.43
N ILE A 335 -15.71 57.60 28.99
CA ILE A 335 -14.75 56.91 29.85
C ILE A 335 -14.06 57.90 30.81
N ALA A 336 -13.65 59.07 30.34
CA ALA A 336 -12.99 60.06 31.19
C ALA A 336 -13.92 60.64 32.28
N ALA A 337 -15.20 60.86 31.98
CA ALA A 337 -16.18 61.38 32.93
C ALA A 337 -16.65 60.33 33.96
N GLY A 338 -16.74 59.05 33.57
CA GLY A 338 -17.26 57.97 34.41
C GLY A 338 -16.34 57.54 35.57
N PHE A 339 -15.03 57.82 35.49
CA PHE A 339 -14.02 57.36 36.46
C PHE A 339 -13.31 58.49 37.24
N ALA A 340 -13.92 59.67 37.29
CA ALA A 340 -13.32 60.86 37.90
C ALA A 340 -13.40 60.93 39.45
N GLY A 341 -13.91 59.89 40.12
CA GLY A 341 -14.12 59.89 41.58
C GLY A 341 -12.92 59.39 42.40
N THR A 342 -12.96 59.64 43.71
CA THR A 342 -12.09 58.93 44.68
C THR A 342 -12.49 57.45 44.75
N SER A 343 -11.60 56.61 45.28
CA SER A 343 -11.89 55.17 45.46
C SER A 343 -13.24 55.01 46.19
N PRO A 344 -14.15 54.14 45.71
CA PRO A 344 -13.93 53.08 44.72
C PRO A 344 -14.25 53.43 43.24
N ASN A 345 -14.42 54.71 42.86
CA ASN A 345 -14.88 55.10 41.52
C ASN A 345 -13.76 55.41 40.51
N ARG A 346 -12.61 54.74 40.64
CA ARG A 346 -11.49 54.83 39.69
C ARG A 346 -11.58 53.70 38.68
N LEU A 347 -11.08 53.90 37.46
CA LEU A 347 -11.03 52.87 36.42
C LEU A 347 -10.35 51.58 36.93
N ILE A 348 -9.28 51.72 37.71
CA ILE A 348 -8.56 50.57 38.28
C ILE A 348 -9.39 49.79 39.30
N ASP A 349 -10.23 50.46 40.09
CA ASP A 349 -11.10 49.81 41.07
C ASP A 349 -12.28 49.12 40.35
N HIS A 350 -12.77 49.71 39.26
CA HIS A 350 -13.77 49.08 38.40
C HIS A 350 -13.24 47.84 37.68
N LEU A 351 -12.06 47.90 37.07
CA LEU A 351 -11.43 46.73 36.43
C LEU A 351 -11.16 45.62 37.46
N ARG A 352 -10.73 45.99 38.69
CA ARG A 352 -10.55 45.02 39.77
C ARG A 352 -11.88 44.36 40.18
N SER A 353 -12.97 45.11 40.19
CA SER A 353 -14.32 44.58 40.44
C SER A 353 -14.78 43.59 39.36
N ILE A 354 -14.40 43.81 38.09
CA ILE A 354 -14.70 42.89 36.99
C ILE A 354 -13.89 41.59 37.11
N MET A 355 -12.64 41.72 37.52
CA MET A 355 -11.69 40.60 37.51
C MET A 355 -11.79 39.70 38.75
N SER A 356 -12.08 40.24 39.94
CA SER A 356 -11.98 39.49 41.19
C SER A 356 -13.24 39.54 42.05
N LYS A 357 -13.62 38.39 42.61
CA LYS A 357 -14.83 38.24 43.44
C LYS A 357 -14.78 38.95 44.79
N GLY A 358 -13.59 39.37 45.23
CA GLY A 358 -13.38 40.07 46.51
C GLY A 358 -13.24 41.60 46.41
N ALA A 359 -13.39 42.17 45.22
CA ALA A 359 -13.24 43.62 45.04
C ALA A 359 -14.46 44.43 45.50
N VAL A 360 -14.20 45.67 45.92
CA VAL A 360 -15.24 46.63 46.30
C VAL A 360 -15.92 47.16 45.03
N THR A 361 -17.25 47.06 44.98
CA THR A 361 -18.04 47.55 43.85
C THR A 361 -18.00 49.09 43.75
N PRO A 362 -17.62 49.67 42.61
CA PRO A 362 -17.78 51.11 42.37
C PRO A 362 -19.26 51.52 42.46
N ALA A 363 -19.55 52.71 42.97
CA ALA A 363 -20.94 53.16 43.19
C ALA A 363 -21.70 53.42 41.88
N THR A 364 -20.99 53.58 40.76
CA THR A 364 -21.53 53.95 39.46
C THR A 364 -21.92 52.78 38.56
N VAL A 365 -21.60 51.53 38.92
CA VAL A 365 -21.72 50.37 38.00
C VAL A 365 -23.02 49.57 38.17
N GLY A 366 -24.04 50.19 38.74
CA GLY A 366 -25.40 49.65 38.80
C GLY A 366 -25.50 48.35 39.59
N THR A 367 -26.13 47.33 39.00
CA THR A 367 -26.40 46.02 39.62
C THR A 367 -25.22 45.05 39.62
N TYR A 368 -24.05 45.45 39.11
CA TYR A 368 -22.89 44.59 39.02
C TYR A 368 -22.35 44.19 40.39
N ASN A 369 -22.33 42.89 40.69
CA ASN A 369 -21.82 42.34 41.95
C ASN A 369 -20.61 41.44 41.70
N PRO A 370 -19.39 41.82 42.12
CA PRO A 370 -18.19 41.02 41.92
C PRO A 370 -18.30 39.57 42.44
N ALA A 371 -19.08 39.34 43.50
CA ALA A 371 -19.28 38.02 44.07
C ALA A 371 -20.06 37.05 43.16
N THR A 372 -20.80 37.56 42.17
CA THR A 372 -21.65 36.76 41.26
C THR A 372 -21.35 37.01 39.78
N ASP A 373 -20.71 38.13 39.45
CA ASP A 373 -20.60 38.61 38.07
C ASP A 373 -19.13 38.76 37.61
N SER A 374 -18.16 38.48 38.50
CA SER A 374 -16.73 38.57 38.16
C SER A 374 -16.29 37.42 37.25
N LEU A 375 -15.23 37.67 36.47
CA LEU A 375 -14.62 36.65 35.61
C LEU A 375 -14.10 35.46 36.43
N GLU A 376 -13.61 35.70 37.64
CA GLU A 376 -13.21 34.63 38.57
C GLU A 376 -14.39 33.73 38.92
N TYR A 377 -15.57 34.30 39.24
CA TYR A 377 -16.78 33.52 39.49
C TYR A 377 -17.27 32.78 38.24
N GLN A 378 -17.26 33.42 37.07
CA GLN A 378 -17.66 32.78 35.81
C GLN A 378 -16.72 31.63 35.42
N ALA A 379 -15.41 31.78 35.63
CA ALA A 379 -14.43 30.73 35.43
C ALA A 379 -14.66 29.55 36.39
N GLU A 380 -15.02 29.81 37.64
CA GLU A 380 -15.43 28.75 38.60
C GLU A 380 -16.70 28.03 38.14
N GLN A 381 -17.73 28.75 37.67
CA GLN A 381 -18.96 28.14 37.13
C GLN A 381 -18.73 27.37 35.84
N GLN A 382 -17.87 27.88 34.95
CA GLN A 382 -17.49 27.21 33.73
C GLN A 382 -16.66 25.95 34.03
N ALA A 383 -15.78 25.96 35.03
CA ALA A 383 -15.07 24.76 35.49
C ALA A 383 -16.02 23.72 36.09
N LEU A 384 -17.09 24.15 36.76
CA LEU A 384 -18.16 23.26 37.24
C LEU A 384 -19.00 22.69 36.08
N GLY A 385 -19.31 23.50 35.05
CA GLY A 385 -20.12 23.10 33.88
C GLY A 385 -19.37 22.33 32.79
N LEU A 386 -18.09 22.63 32.56
CA LEU A 386 -17.18 21.85 31.69
C LEU A 386 -16.61 20.62 32.40
N GLY A 387 -16.99 20.40 33.66
CA GLY A 387 -16.70 19.19 34.40
C GLY A 387 -15.26 19.11 34.89
N ALA A 388 -15.05 19.47 36.14
CA ALA A 388 -14.08 18.78 37.00
C ALA A 388 -14.44 17.28 37.24
N GLY A 389 -15.42 16.72 36.50
CA GLY A 389 -16.00 15.39 36.67
C GLY A 389 -15.50 14.30 35.70
N PHE A 390 -14.58 14.58 34.79
CA PHE A 390 -14.08 13.57 33.84
C PHE A 390 -12.93 12.69 34.37
N ALA A 391 -12.65 12.73 35.68
CA ALA A 391 -11.45 12.08 36.24
C ALA A 391 -11.71 10.72 36.92
N THR A 392 -12.95 10.27 37.11
CA THR A 392 -13.22 9.01 37.83
C THR A 392 -14.20 8.11 37.09
N GLY A 393 -13.86 6.82 36.97
CA GLY A 393 -14.50 5.80 36.13
C GLY A 393 -15.93 5.38 36.48
N THR A 394 -16.83 6.32 36.70
CA THR A 394 -18.27 6.12 36.95
C THR A 394 -19.15 7.00 36.07
N ASP A 395 -18.61 7.54 34.96
CA ASP A 395 -19.39 8.36 34.03
C ASP A 395 -20.12 7.49 33.01
N SER A 396 -21.45 7.60 33.01
CA SER A 396 -22.38 6.98 32.06
C SER A 396 -22.02 7.18 30.58
N LEU A 397 -21.41 8.29 30.17
CA LEU A 397 -21.00 8.50 28.77
C LEU A 397 -19.70 7.79 28.42
N LYS A 398 -18.81 7.59 29.40
CA LYS A 398 -17.66 6.70 29.24
C LYS A 398 -18.11 5.24 29.28
N GLU A 399 -19.04 4.87 30.15
CA GLU A 399 -19.64 3.52 30.12
C GLU A 399 -20.37 3.25 28.81
N ILE A 400 -21.10 4.21 28.24
CA ILE A 400 -21.76 4.05 26.94
C ILE A 400 -20.73 3.96 25.82
N ARG A 401 -19.66 4.76 25.84
CA ARG A 401 -18.57 4.69 24.85
C ARG A 401 -17.79 3.39 24.96
N ASP A 402 -17.39 3.00 26.16
CA ASP A 402 -16.69 1.76 26.45
C ASP A 402 -17.60 0.56 26.11
N ALA A 403 -18.91 0.66 26.36
CA ALA A 403 -19.89 -0.33 25.93
C ALA A 403 -20.06 -0.35 24.40
N ILE A 404 -20.09 0.80 23.71
CA ILE A 404 -20.12 0.86 22.25
C ILE A 404 -18.83 0.29 21.65
N ASP A 405 -17.66 0.63 22.18
CA ASP A 405 -16.38 0.06 21.76
C ASP A 405 -16.35 -1.45 22.04
N THR A 406 -16.88 -1.92 23.18
CA THR A 406 -16.94 -3.35 23.50
C THR A 406 -17.98 -4.11 22.67
N LEU A 407 -19.09 -3.46 22.28
CA LEU A 407 -20.21 -4.09 21.57
C LEU A 407 -20.04 -4.02 20.03
N VAL A 408 -19.33 -3.02 19.51
CA VAL A 408 -19.07 -2.84 18.07
C VAL A 408 -17.72 -3.44 17.66
N ALA A 409 -16.70 -3.44 18.52
CA ALA A 409 -15.39 -4.02 18.21
C ALA A 409 -15.31 -5.54 18.01
N PRO A 410 -16.29 -6.42 18.36
CA PRO A 410 -16.15 -7.84 18.03
C PRO A 410 -16.55 -8.18 16.58
N SER A 411 -17.06 -7.24 15.77
CA SER A 411 -17.68 -7.61 14.48
C SER A 411 -17.13 -6.96 13.21
N VAL A 412 -16.21 -6.01 13.31
CA VAL A 412 -15.59 -5.39 12.12
C VAL A 412 -14.09 -5.55 12.21
N VAL A 413 -13.62 -6.70 11.71
CA VAL A 413 -12.36 -6.89 10.97
C VAL A 413 -11.30 -5.81 11.28
N GLY A 414 -10.85 -5.80 12.54
CA GLY A 414 -9.75 -4.97 12.98
C GLY A 414 -8.46 -5.59 12.49
N SER A 415 -8.20 -5.49 11.19
CA SER A 415 -6.87 -5.48 10.62
C SER A 415 -5.86 -6.35 11.38
N SER A 416 -5.89 -7.66 11.13
CA SER A 416 -4.72 -8.53 11.29
C SER A 416 -3.59 -8.14 10.31
N ALA A 417 -3.44 -6.85 10.00
CA ALA A 417 -2.25 -6.29 9.39
C ALA A 417 -1.14 -6.34 10.44
N LEU A 418 -0.38 -7.44 10.38
CA LEU A 418 1.06 -7.42 10.61
C LEU A 418 1.52 -6.90 11.98
N SER A 419 0.89 -7.30 13.09
CA SER A 419 1.58 -7.34 14.39
C SER A 419 2.58 -8.51 14.39
N GLY A 420 3.66 -8.33 13.61
CA GLY A 420 4.76 -9.27 13.40
C GLY A 420 4.33 -10.60 12.77
N SER A 421 4.69 -10.85 11.51
CA SER A 421 4.56 -12.21 10.95
C SER A 421 5.40 -13.20 11.77
N GLY A 422 4.70 -14.05 12.52
CA GLY A 422 5.26 -15.14 13.32
C GLY A 422 5.02 -16.51 12.67
N PHE A 423 5.56 -17.54 13.28
CA PHE A 423 5.35 -18.93 12.84
C PHE A 423 3.88 -19.33 12.87
N LEU A 424 3.12 -18.95 13.89
CA LEU A 424 1.69 -19.30 13.99
C LEU A 424 0.87 -18.60 12.91
N SER A 425 1.05 -17.28 12.73
CA SER A 425 0.36 -16.53 11.67
C SER A 425 0.72 -17.04 10.26
N ASP A 426 1.96 -17.47 10.05
CA ASP A 426 2.39 -18.08 8.79
C ASP A 426 1.70 -19.43 8.55
N CYS A 427 1.59 -20.28 9.59
CA CYS A 427 0.91 -21.56 9.51
C CYS A 427 -0.57 -21.37 9.20
N VAL A 428 -1.25 -20.47 9.93
CA VAL A 428 -2.66 -20.13 9.70
C VAL A 428 -2.86 -19.64 8.27
N SER A 429 -2.02 -18.70 7.80
CA SER A 429 -2.10 -18.18 6.43
C SER A 429 -1.88 -19.28 5.37
N LEU A 430 -0.95 -20.21 5.60
CA LEU A 430 -0.72 -21.35 4.71
C LEU A 430 -1.90 -22.33 4.70
N ILE A 431 -2.49 -22.61 5.86
CA ILE A 431 -3.68 -23.47 5.99
C ILE A 431 -4.84 -22.84 5.24
N ARG A 432 -5.16 -21.56 5.52
CA ARG A 432 -6.22 -20.80 4.85
C ARG A 432 -6.06 -20.81 3.34
N LYS A 433 -4.83 -20.57 2.85
CA LYS A 433 -4.53 -20.64 1.42
C LYS A 433 -4.73 -22.05 0.85
N ALA A 434 -4.37 -23.09 1.59
CA ALA A 434 -4.55 -24.47 1.16
C ALA A 434 -6.04 -24.88 1.10
N VAL A 435 -6.87 -24.36 2.01
CA VAL A 435 -8.31 -24.61 2.08
C VAL A 435 -9.18 -23.56 1.37
N ASP A 436 -8.57 -22.54 0.75
CA ASP A 436 -9.27 -21.44 0.06
C ASP A 436 -10.30 -20.74 0.96
N GLU A 437 -9.92 -20.50 2.21
CA GLU A 437 -10.75 -19.79 3.17
C GLU A 437 -10.62 -18.26 2.95
N PRO A 438 -11.73 -17.52 2.81
CA PRO A 438 -11.69 -16.08 2.57
C PRO A 438 -11.18 -15.30 3.79
N SER A 439 -10.47 -14.20 3.56
CA SER A 439 -9.91 -13.36 4.62
C SER A 439 -10.93 -12.46 5.32
N THR A 440 -12.05 -12.12 4.66
CA THR A 440 -13.02 -11.14 5.15
C THR A 440 -14.18 -11.73 5.95
N THR A 441 -14.36 -13.05 5.91
CA THR A 441 -15.36 -13.77 6.72
C THR A 441 -14.94 -15.25 6.82
N PRO A 442 -13.84 -15.56 7.55
CA PRO A 442 -13.38 -16.93 7.68
C PRO A 442 -14.44 -17.76 8.42
N LYS A 443 -14.59 -19.03 8.02
CA LYS A 443 -15.50 -19.99 8.64
C LYS A 443 -14.93 -20.50 9.97
N TYR A 444 -13.61 -20.58 10.05
CA TYR A 444 -12.85 -21.03 11.21
C TYR A 444 -12.05 -19.86 11.78
N THR A 445 -12.09 -19.71 13.10
CA THR A 445 -11.27 -18.71 13.78
C THR A 445 -9.80 -19.12 13.75
N ASP A 446 -8.88 -18.16 13.92
CA ASP A 446 -7.44 -18.46 14.00
C ASP A 446 -7.15 -19.43 15.17
N GLY A 447 -7.91 -19.33 16.27
CA GLY A 447 -7.86 -20.25 17.40
C GLY A 447 -8.18 -21.69 17.01
N ASP A 448 -9.29 -21.91 16.28
CA ASP A 448 -9.69 -23.26 15.82
C ASP A 448 -8.61 -23.88 14.92
N ILE A 449 -8.01 -23.07 14.03
CA ILE A 449 -6.94 -23.52 13.12
C ILE A 449 -5.67 -23.85 13.90
N ILE A 450 -5.34 -23.11 14.96
CA ILE A 450 -4.18 -23.39 15.82
C ILE A 450 -4.38 -24.69 16.61
N GLU A 451 -5.58 -24.99 17.09
CA GLU A 451 -5.88 -26.27 17.75
C GLU A 451 -5.66 -27.45 16.78
N LEU A 452 -6.14 -27.35 15.55
CA LEU A 452 -5.87 -28.36 14.51
C LEU A 452 -4.39 -28.45 14.15
N LEU A 453 -3.67 -27.32 14.17
CA LEU A 453 -2.22 -27.29 13.95
C LEU A 453 -1.47 -28.04 15.06
N GLN A 454 -1.91 -27.96 16.32
CA GLN A 454 -1.33 -28.71 17.43
C GLN A 454 -1.45 -30.22 17.20
N VAL A 455 -2.65 -30.70 16.85
CA VAL A 455 -2.90 -32.11 16.50
C VAL A 455 -2.05 -32.56 15.30
N ALA A 456 -1.93 -31.70 14.30
CA ALA A 456 -1.12 -31.97 13.12
C ALA A 456 0.39 -32.03 13.43
N ILE A 457 0.89 -31.19 14.33
CA ILE A 457 2.26 -31.27 14.84
C ILE A 457 2.46 -32.61 15.55
N ASP A 458 1.44 -33.08 16.27
CA ASP A 458 1.52 -34.36 16.97
C ASP A 458 1.78 -35.57 16.09
N GLN A 459 0.95 -35.67 15.07
CA GLN A 459 1.06 -36.74 14.11
C GLN A 459 2.38 -36.65 13.32
N VAL A 460 2.80 -35.44 12.95
CA VAL A 460 4.03 -35.25 12.16
C VAL A 460 5.28 -35.60 12.96
N ILE A 461 5.37 -35.21 14.22
CA ILE A 461 6.52 -35.52 15.07
C ILE A 461 6.57 -37.02 15.39
N THR A 462 5.42 -37.62 15.73
CA THR A 462 5.31 -39.08 15.91
C THR A 462 5.77 -39.84 14.67
N ASP A 463 5.32 -39.40 13.48
CA ASP A 463 5.74 -40.01 12.21
C ASP A 463 7.24 -39.89 11.96
N ILE A 464 7.88 -38.79 12.35
CA ILE A 464 9.33 -38.63 12.23
C ILE A 464 10.04 -39.60 13.18
N HIS A 465 9.60 -39.69 14.43
CA HIS A 465 10.23 -40.55 15.43
C HIS A 465 10.13 -42.04 15.08
N VAL A 466 9.00 -42.48 14.54
CA VAL A 466 8.81 -43.88 14.13
C VAL A 466 9.60 -44.23 12.86
N ASN A 467 9.73 -43.29 11.92
CA ASN A 467 10.26 -43.57 10.58
C ASN A 467 11.68 -43.06 10.33
N THR A 468 12.36 -42.50 11.33
CA THR A 468 13.74 -42.02 11.20
C THR A 468 14.60 -42.55 12.33
N ASP A 469 15.83 -42.95 12.01
CA ASP A 469 16.82 -43.41 12.99
C ASP A 469 17.39 -42.25 13.84
N HIS A 470 16.96 -41.02 13.57
CA HIS A 470 17.46 -39.77 14.14
C HIS A 470 16.28 -38.99 14.73
N PRO A 471 15.77 -39.38 15.91
CA PRO A 471 14.64 -38.71 16.52
C PRO A 471 15.02 -37.29 16.91
N ILE A 472 14.02 -36.41 16.93
CA ILE A 472 14.22 -35.05 17.39
C ILE A 472 14.38 -35.11 18.90
N MET A 473 15.51 -34.64 19.44
CA MET A 473 15.76 -34.66 20.89
C MET A 473 15.75 -33.26 21.49
N VAL A 474 15.14 -33.12 22.66
CA VAL A 474 15.10 -31.89 23.47
C VAL A 474 15.88 -32.09 24.76
N ARG A 475 16.54 -31.03 25.22
CA ARG A 475 17.25 -30.99 26.51
C ARG A 475 16.47 -30.14 27.50
N HIS A 476 16.29 -30.65 28.71
CA HIS A 476 15.70 -29.91 29.83
C HIS A 476 16.55 -30.12 31.08
N THR A 477 16.85 -29.05 31.81
CA THR A 477 17.63 -29.13 33.04
C THR A 477 16.71 -29.10 34.25
N ILE A 478 16.85 -30.06 35.15
CA ILE A 478 16.26 -30.04 36.49
C ILE A 478 17.36 -29.79 37.53
N THR A 479 17.07 -28.95 38.52
CA THR A 479 17.97 -28.76 39.66
C THR A 479 17.47 -29.61 40.80
N LEU A 480 18.32 -30.52 41.30
CA LEU A 480 17.98 -31.36 42.43
C LEU A 480 17.88 -30.52 43.71
N VAL A 481 16.90 -30.86 44.55
CA VAL A 481 16.68 -30.26 45.85
C VAL A 481 16.77 -31.36 46.91
N ASP A 482 17.52 -31.09 47.98
CA ASP A 482 17.70 -32.03 49.08
C ASP A 482 16.33 -32.45 49.67
N GLY A 483 16.12 -33.77 49.80
CA GLY A 483 14.85 -34.34 50.26
C GLY A 483 13.71 -34.35 49.23
N VAL A 484 13.91 -33.90 47.98
CA VAL A 484 12.92 -33.95 46.91
C VAL A 484 13.27 -35.06 45.93
N GLN A 485 12.39 -36.07 45.84
CA GLN A 485 12.55 -37.21 44.94
C GLN A 485 11.71 -37.10 43.66
N ASP A 486 10.65 -36.29 43.69
CA ASP A 486 9.63 -36.22 42.65
C ASP A 486 9.73 -34.90 41.87
N TYR A 487 10.05 -34.99 40.58
CA TYR A 487 10.18 -33.83 39.68
C TYR A 487 9.14 -33.92 38.58
N ILE A 488 8.32 -32.88 38.44
CA ILE A 488 7.28 -32.83 37.40
C ILE A 488 7.94 -32.58 36.05
N LEU A 489 7.77 -33.52 35.12
CA LEU A 489 8.28 -33.39 33.76
C LEU A 489 7.42 -32.44 32.92
N PRO A 490 8.00 -31.78 31.91
CA PRO A 490 7.21 -31.10 30.90
C PRO A 490 6.21 -32.09 30.24
N PRO A 491 4.94 -31.71 30.02
CA PRO A 491 3.95 -32.60 29.39
C PRO A 491 4.40 -33.11 28.02
N GLN A 492 5.23 -32.32 27.32
CA GLN A 492 5.81 -32.68 26.05
C GLN A 492 6.88 -33.79 26.10
N VAL A 493 7.18 -34.41 27.25
CA VAL A 493 8.12 -35.54 27.31
C VAL A 493 7.44 -36.82 26.83
N GLY A 494 7.88 -37.35 25.68
CA GLY A 494 7.41 -38.63 25.15
C GLY A 494 8.25 -39.81 25.66
N GLU A 495 9.53 -39.81 25.33
CA GLU A 495 10.48 -40.85 25.73
C GLU A 495 11.74 -40.22 26.33
N LEU A 496 12.09 -40.59 27.56
CA LEU A 496 13.30 -40.10 28.23
C LEU A 496 14.48 -41.01 27.88
N LEU A 497 15.46 -40.47 27.14
CA LEU A 497 16.61 -41.22 26.65
C LEU A 497 17.77 -41.21 27.64
N ARG A 498 18.01 -40.07 28.29
CA ARG A 498 19.15 -39.90 29.20
C ARG A 498 18.84 -38.92 30.32
N VAL A 499 19.36 -39.21 31.51
CA VAL A 499 19.40 -38.32 32.67
C VAL A 499 20.84 -38.24 33.13
N ALA A 500 21.51 -37.10 32.95
CA ALA A 500 22.94 -37.00 33.26
C ALA A 500 23.31 -35.63 33.80
N LYS A 501 24.31 -35.58 34.69
CA LYS A 501 24.96 -34.32 35.03
C LYS A 501 25.98 -33.99 33.94
N ILE A 502 25.81 -32.86 33.27
CA ILE A 502 26.73 -32.41 32.23
C ILE A 502 27.70 -31.39 32.82
N GLN A 503 29.00 -31.61 32.61
CA GLN A 503 30.02 -30.68 33.03
C GLN A 503 30.01 -29.46 32.10
N THR A 504 29.77 -28.27 32.64
CA THR A 504 29.65 -27.03 31.86
C THR A 504 30.91 -26.66 31.07
N ALA A 505 32.09 -27.04 31.54
CA ALA A 505 33.36 -26.74 30.88
C ALA A 505 33.65 -27.62 29.65
N THR A 506 33.20 -28.88 29.66
CA THR A 506 33.55 -29.88 28.63
C THR A 506 32.36 -30.29 27.77
N GLY A 507 31.13 -30.08 28.26
CA GLY A 507 29.91 -30.58 27.64
C GLY A 507 29.75 -32.10 27.71
N LEU A 508 30.63 -32.80 28.44
CA LEU A 508 30.57 -34.25 28.65
C LEU A 508 29.75 -34.58 29.90
N ALA A 509 29.17 -35.78 29.93
CA ALA A 509 28.50 -36.30 31.12
C ALA A 509 29.54 -36.60 32.21
N GLU A 510 29.39 -35.97 33.37
CA GLU A 510 30.16 -36.27 34.58
C GLU A 510 29.74 -37.63 35.13
N TYR A 511 28.43 -37.86 35.19
CA TYR A 511 27.82 -39.17 35.41
C TYR A 511 26.44 -39.21 34.76
N GLU A 512 25.97 -40.43 34.51
CA GLU A 512 24.64 -40.72 33.99
C GLU A 512 23.85 -41.55 35.02
N VAL A 513 22.58 -41.20 35.17
CA VAL A 513 21.62 -41.91 36.02
C VAL A 513 20.87 -42.88 35.14
N TRP A 514 20.98 -44.16 35.45
CA TRP A 514 20.31 -45.22 34.70
C TRP A 514 18.87 -45.42 35.18
N PRO A 515 17.95 -45.86 34.31
CA PRO A 515 16.60 -46.20 34.74
C PRO A 515 16.63 -47.38 35.72
N GLY A 516 15.90 -47.27 36.83
CA GLY A 516 15.75 -48.32 37.82
C GLY A 516 14.59 -49.28 37.48
N SER A 517 14.72 -50.55 37.87
CA SER A 517 13.65 -51.53 37.74
C SER A 517 12.58 -51.36 38.81
N TYR A 518 11.31 -51.59 38.46
CA TYR A 518 10.21 -51.62 39.43
C TYR A 518 10.41 -52.68 40.53
N HIS A 519 11.15 -53.74 40.22
CA HIS A 519 11.37 -54.88 41.11
C HIS A 519 12.57 -54.69 42.05
N ASP A 520 13.29 -53.57 41.97
CA ASP A 520 14.45 -53.29 42.82
C ASP A 520 14.35 -51.91 43.48
N PRO A 521 13.52 -51.77 44.52
CA PRO A 521 13.26 -50.48 45.17
C PRO A 521 14.48 -49.92 45.93
N GLY A 522 15.55 -50.71 46.10
CA GLY A 522 16.78 -50.29 46.77
C GLY A 522 17.86 -49.76 45.84
N ASN A 523 17.67 -49.85 44.52
CA ASN A 523 18.72 -49.56 43.55
C ASN A 523 18.79 -48.07 43.17
N HIS A 524 19.97 -47.64 42.74
CA HIS A 524 20.19 -46.31 42.20
C HIS A 524 19.51 -46.17 40.84
N GLY A 525 18.87 -45.04 40.59
CA GLY A 525 18.32 -44.74 39.27
C GLY A 525 17.19 -43.73 39.28
N TRP A 526 16.55 -43.62 38.13
CA TRP A 526 15.29 -42.88 37.96
C TRP A 526 14.18 -43.79 37.45
N LYS A 527 12.94 -43.39 37.64
CA LYS A 527 11.76 -44.01 37.01
C LYS A 527 10.72 -42.95 36.66
N ILE A 528 9.84 -43.29 35.74
CA ILE A 528 8.70 -42.45 35.35
C ILE A 528 7.44 -42.97 36.02
N GLU A 529 6.74 -42.11 36.75
CA GLU A 529 5.44 -42.38 37.35
C GLU A 529 4.42 -41.35 36.84
N GLY A 530 3.71 -41.69 35.75
CA GLY A 530 2.89 -40.72 35.04
C GLY A 530 3.75 -39.63 34.41
N ASN A 531 3.52 -38.36 34.78
CA ASN A 531 4.32 -37.21 34.33
C ASN A 531 5.39 -36.78 35.36
N ILE A 532 5.79 -37.68 36.26
CA ILE A 532 6.76 -37.39 37.33
C ILE A 532 8.01 -38.25 37.08
N LEU A 533 9.17 -37.59 37.05
CA LEU A 533 10.47 -38.23 37.16
C LEU A 533 10.78 -38.42 38.65
N ARG A 534 10.77 -39.67 39.11
CA ARG A 534 11.15 -40.02 40.47
C ARG A 534 12.59 -40.52 40.51
N ILE A 535 13.43 -39.89 41.32
CA ILE A 535 14.80 -40.34 41.61
C ILE A 535 14.74 -41.31 42.80
N LEU A 536 15.21 -42.54 42.62
CA LEU A 536 14.95 -43.68 43.53
C LEU A 536 15.78 -43.67 44.83
N ARG A 537 16.76 -42.77 44.96
CA ARG A 537 17.55 -42.61 46.18
C ARG A 537 17.69 -41.12 46.50
N ASP A 538 17.94 -40.81 47.77
CA ASP A 538 18.31 -39.47 48.22
C ASP A 538 19.63 -39.04 47.58
N TRP A 539 19.50 -38.31 46.49
CA TRP A 539 20.58 -37.56 45.88
C TRP A 539 20.65 -36.23 46.63
N ASN A 540 21.38 -36.23 47.75
CA ASN A 540 21.63 -35.02 48.56
C ASN A 540 22.61 -34.08 47.87
N SER A 541 22.36 -33.76 46.61
CA SER A 541 23.13 -32.82 45.83
C SER A 541 22.22 -31.74 45.26
N THR A 542 22.73 -30.52 45.21
CA THR A 542 22.14 -29.41 44.46
C THR A 542 22.55 -29.48 42.99
N ASP A 543 22.77 -30.69 42.47
CA ASP A 543 23.27 -30.89 41.11
C ASP A 543 22.18 -30.55 40.08
N ALA A 544 22.58 -30.01 38.95
CA ALA A 544 21.72 -29.80 37.80
C ALA A 544 21.84 -31.00 36.85
N LEU A 545 20.76 -31.76 36.69
CA LEU A 545 20.68 -32.88 35.76
C LEU A 545 20.06 -32.42 34.44
N GLU A 546 20.73 -32.75 33.33
CA GLU A 546 20.19 -32.62 31.98
C GLU A 546 19.40 -33.88 31.62
N LEU A 547 18.12 -33.68 31.32
CA LEU A 547 17.21 -34.65 30.74
C LEU A 547 17.26 -34.52 29.22
N LEU A 548 17.63 -35.58 28.52
CA LEU A 548 17.54 -35.69 27.08
C LEU A 548 16.34 -36.57 26.74
N TYR A 549 15.36 -36.02 26.04
CA TYR A 549 14.13 -36.74 25.73
C TYR A 549 13.67 -36.49 24.30
N ILE A 550 12.89 -37.42 23.78
CA ILE A 550 12.13 -37.30 22.54
C ILE A 550 10.80 -36.64 22.90
N PRO A 551 10.46 -35.47 22.34
CA PRO A 551 9.24 -34.80 22.67
C PRO A 551 8.05 -35.58 22.10
N ASN A 552 6.99 -35.74 22.89
CA ASN A 552 5.65 -35.88 22.35
C ASN A 552 5.16 -34.48 21.99
N SER A 553 4.03 -34.39 21.31
CA SER A 553 3.64 -33.15 20.65
C SER A 553 2.29 -32.66 21.15
N GLU A 554 2.22 -32.57 22.47
CA GLU A 554 1.16 -31.88 23.19
C GLU A 554 1.47 -30.41 23.57
N PRO A 555 2.23 -29.59 22.79
CA PRO A 555 2.43 -28.22 23.18
C PRO A 555 1.18 -27.41 22.89
N LEU A 556 0.65 -26.76 23.92
CA LEU A 556 -0.31 -25.69 23.71
C LEU A 556 0.42 -24.51 23.07
N LEU A 557 0.12 -24.27 21.79
CA LEU A 557 0.66 -23.17 21.01
C LEU A 557 -0.25 -21.96 21.16
N HIS A 558 0.36 -20.81 21.41
CA HIS A 558 -0.39 -19.56 21.48
C HIS A 558 0.46 -18.34 21.13
N LYS A 559 -0.24 -17.27 20.73
CA LYS A 559 0.30 -15.93 20.52
C LYS A 559 -0.36 -14.99 21.53
N GLY A 560 0.39 -14.07 22.11
CA GLY A 560 -0.17 -13.10 23.04
C GLY A 560 0.69 -11.86 23.20
N THR A 561 0.20 -10.95 24.03
CA THR A 561 0.90 -9.72 24.37
C THR A 561 1.29 -9.76 25.85
N SER A 562 2.55 -9.48 26.14
CA SER A 562 3.12 -9.39 27.49
C SER A 562 3.54 -7.95 27.76
N GLU A 563 3.61 -7.59 29.03
CA GLU A 563 4.38 -6.43 29.46
C GLU A 563 5.85 -6.85 29.66
N ALA A 564 6.75 -5.88 29.56
CA ALA A 564 8.17 -6.04 29.82
C ALA A 564 8.47 -6.54 31.24
N GLU A 565 9.43 -7.45 31.33
CA GLU A 565 9.89 -8.05 32.58
C GLU A 565 11.41 -7.88 32.69
N THR A 566 12.15 -8.90 33.14
CA THR A 566 13.61 -8.84 33.33
C THR A 566 14.37 -9.33 32.10
N SER A 567 15.70 -9.28 32.16
CA SER A 567 16.57 -9.81 31.11
C SER A 567 16.45 -11.33 30.89
N THR A 568 15.78 -12.08 31.78
CA THR A 568 15.66 -13.55 31.70
C THR A 568 14.23 -14.07 31.85
N THR A 569 13.25 -13.19 32.01
CA THR A 569 11.85 -13.59 32.26
C THR A 569 10.88 -12.84 31.36
N ILE A 570 9.72 -13.44 31.11
CA ILE A 570 8.59 -12.80 30.45
C ILE A 570 7.28 -13.38 30.98
N LYS A 571 6.27 -12.53 31.18
CA LYS A 571 5.00 -12.93 31.80
C LYS A 571 3.94 -13.21 30.73
N LEU A 572 3.52 -14.46 30.62
CA LEU A 572 2.53 -14.85 29.63
C LEU A 572 1.15 -14.27 29.95
N MET A 573 0.47 -13.77 28.93
CA MET A 573 -0.89 -13.23 29.00
C MET A 573 -1.89 -14.26 29.54
N ALA A 574 -2.91 -13.81 30.27
CA ALA A 574 -3.91 -14.71 30.88
C ALA A 574 -4.83 -15.30 29.81
N ILE A 575 -5.14 -14.48 28.81
CA ILE A 575 -5.98 -14.82 27.67
C ILE A 575 -5.12 -14.51 26.45
N PRO A 576 -4.47 -15.51 25.83
CA PRO A 576 -3.75 -15.33 24.59
C PRO A 576 -4.63 -14.70 23.51
N THR A 577 -4.00 -13.95 22.60
CA THR A 577 -4.68 -13.40 21.42
C THR A 577 -5.14 -14.52 20.49
N ASP A 578 -4.28 -15.51 20.26
CA ASP A 578 -4.56 -16.67 19.44
C ASP A 578 -4.10 -17.95 20.18
N GLY A 579 -4.88 -19.03 20.11
CA GLY A 579 -4.60 -20.30 20.79
C GLY A 579 -5.09 -20.33 22.25
N THR A 580 -4.60 -21.31 23.03
CA THR A 580 -5.03 -21.55 24.42
C THR A 580 -3.84 -21.57 25.37
N LEU A 581 -3.97 -20.90 26.52
CA LEU A 581 -2.95 -20.93 27.57
C LEU A 581 -3.01 -22.27 28.32
N GLY A 582 -1.88 -22.94 28.41
CA GLY A 582 -1.73 -24.14 29.21
C GLY A 582 -1.62 -23.83 30.70
N THR A 583 -2.36 -24.62 31.48
CA THR A 583 -2.47 -24.48 32.94
C THR A 583 -1.76 -25.60 33.69
N ARG A 584 -0.98 -26.44 32.99
CA ARG A 584 -0.20 -27.51 33.62
C ARG A 584 1.17 -26.99 34.06
N PRO A 585 1.73 -27.47 35.18
CA PRO A 585 3.10 -27.16 35.56
C PRO A 585 4.08 -27.54 34.46
N ASN A 586 5.08 -26.69 34.20
CA ASN A 586 6.10 -26.90 33.17
C ASN A 586 5.59 -27.10 31.73
N GLU A 587 4.36 -26.66 31.40
CA GLU A 587 3.76 -26.77 30.05
C GLU A 587 4.73 -26.38 28.93
N TYR A 588 5.35 -25.22 29.06
CA TYR A 588 6.14 -24.60 27.99
C TYR A 588 7.64 -24.92 28.05
N VAL A 589 8.07 -25.73 29.01
CA VAL A 589 9.49 -25.94 29.29
C VAL A 589 10.13 -26.82 28.23
N GLY A 590 11.12 -26.28 27.51
CA GLY A 590 11.74 -26.91 26.34
C GLY A 590 11.19 -26.39 25.00
N MET A 591 10.18 -25.52 25.03
CA MET A 591 9.68 -24.80 23.86
C MET A 591 10.47 -23.51 23.60
N VAL A 592 10.28 -22.91 22.42
CA VAL A 592 10.87 -21.63 22.05
C VAL A 592 9.83 -20.53 22.23
N LEU A 593 10.20 -19.51 23.00
CA LEU A 593 9.52 -18.23 23.05
C LEU A 593 10.14 -17.29 22.03
N ARG A 594 9.30 -16.69 21.18
CA ARG A 594 9.72 -15.72 20.16
C ARG A 594 9.07 -14.38 20.42
N ILE A 595 9.86 -13.33 20.38
CA ILE A 595 9.37 -11.95 20.36
C ILE A 595 9.14 -11.55 18.90
N LEU A 596 7.89 -11.22 18.57
CA LEU A 596 7.46 -10.83 17.22
C LEU A 596 7.55 -9.32 17.00
N SER A 597 7.23 -8.56 18.04
CA SER A 597 7.40 -7.11 18.09
C SER A 597 7.51 -6.65 19.54
N SER A 598 8.27 -5.59 19.79
CA SER A 598 8.31 -4.86 21.05
C SER A 598 8.32 -3.36 20.75
N THR A 599 8.21 -2.51 21.78
CA THR A 599 8.38 -1.04 21.62
C THR A 599 9.73 -0.68 20.98
N GLU A 600 10.74 -1.51 21.18
CA GLU A 600 12.10 -1.35 20.62
C GLU A 600 12.30 -2.11 19.30
N ASN A 601 11.24 -2.71 18.74
CA ASN A 601 11.25 -3.51 17.50
C ASN A 601 12.28 -4.68 17.53
N ILE A 602 12.43 -5.31 18.69
CA ILE A 602 13.35 -6.44 18.89
C ILE A 602 12.71 -7.74 18.36
N LYS A 603 13.53 -8.59 17.74
CA LYS A 603 13.15 -9.94 17.31
C LYS A 603 14.18 -10.95 17.81
N GLU A 604 13.87 -11.56 18.94
CA GLU A 604 14.72 -12.56 19.59
C GLU A 604 13.95 -13.85 19.87
N GLU A 605 14.64 -14.98 19.82
CA GLU A 605 14.11 -16.30 20.16
C GLU A 605 14.92 -16.88 21.30
N ARG A 606 14.25 -17.51 22.28
CA ARG A 606 14.90 -18.18 23.41
C ARG A 606 14.15 -19.44 23.80
N VAL A 607 14.86 -20.43 24.37
CA VAL A 607 14.25 -21.66 24.89
C VAL A 607 13.78 -21.40 26.31
N ILE A 608 12.56 -21.81 26.65
CA ILE A 608 12.01 -21.70 28.00
C ILE A 608 12.60 -22.82 28.87
N THR A 609 13.21 -22.45 30.00
CA THR A 609 13.84 -23.38 30.95
C THR A 609 12.97 -23.68 32.16
N SER A 610 12.13 -22.74 32.58
CA SER A 610 11.14 -22.95 33.63
C SER A 610 9.88 -22.12 33.35
N TYR A 611 8.74 -22.59 33.88
CA TYR A 611 7.47 -21.91 33.77
C TYR A 611 6.68 -22.07 35.07
N ASP A 612 6.33 -20.94 35.69
CA ASP A 612 5.45 -20.90 36.86
C ASP A 612 4.01 -20.64 36.42
N VAL A 613 3.14 -21.63 36.62
CA VAL A 613 1.71 -21.57 36.25
C VAL A 613 0.94 -20.49 37.01
N THR A 614 1.32 -20.20 38.25
CA THR A 614 0.58 -19.25 39.11
C THR A 614 0.86 -17.82 38.69
N THR A 615 2.14 -17.49 38.48
CA THR A 615 2.56 -16.15 38.06
C THR A 615 2.54 -15.97 36.55
N ARG A 616 2.47 -17.08 35.79
CA ARG A 616 2.60 -17.17 34.33
C ARG A 616 3.96 -16.68 33.81
N VAL A 617 4.98 -16.69 34.65
CA VAL A 617 6.32 -16.24 34.28
C VAL A 617 7.08 -17.39 33.63
N ALA A 618 7.49 -17.19 32.38
CA ALA A 618 8.43 -18.06 31.69
C ALA A 618 9.86 -17.52 31.85
N THR A 619 10.79 -18.37 32.26
CA THR A 619 12.22 -18.06 32.33
C THR A 619 12.93 -18.65 31.11
N VAL A 620 13.84 -17.89 30.51
CA VAL A 620 14.56 -18.28 29.28
C VAL A 620 16.00 -18.72 29.55
N ASN A 621 16.54 -19.58 28.69
CA ASN A 621 17.86 -20.21 28.84
C ASN A 621 19.06 -19.25 28.72
N LYS A 622 18.91 -18.21 27.90
CA LYS A 622 19.91 -17.16 27.69
C LYS A 622 19.20 -15.84 27.88
N ALA A 623 19.84 -14.91 28.59
CA ALA A 623 19.33 -13.55 28.70
C ALA A 623 19.02 -12.95 27.31
N TRP A 624 17.99 -12.12 27.24
CA TRP A 624 17.73 -11.30 26.07
C TRP A 624 18.95 -10.42 25.79
N ASP A 625 19.38 -10.32 24.53
CA ASP A 625 20.53 -9.48 24.19
C ASP A 625 20.17 -8.01 24.44
N THR A 626 18.93 -7.63 24.13
CA THR A 626 18.29 -6.41 24.63
C THR A 626 17.06 -6.77 25.46
N THR A 627 16.99 -6.30 26.71
CA THR A 627 15.84 -6.58 27.59
C THR A 627 14.58 -5.97 26.98
N PRO A 628 13.55 -6.76 26.65
CA PRO A 628 12.37 -6.23 25.98
C PRO A 628 11.60 -5.31 26.93
N THR A 629 11.41 -4.05 26.52
CA THR A 629 10.64 -3.03 27.27
C THR A 629 9.26 -2.78 26.65
N GLY A 630 8.33 -2.20 27.43
CA GLY A 630 6.98 -1.86 27.01
C GLY A 630 6.09 -3.06 26.67
N THR A 631 5.29 -2.92 25.61
CA THR A 631 4.35 -3.94 25.14
C THR A 631 5.05 -4.89 24.17
N VAL A 632 5.09 -6.18 24.52
CA VAL A 632 5.81 -7.22 23.78
C VAL A 632 4.81 -8.23 23.21
N VAL A 633 4.75 -8.35 21.88
CA VAL A 633 3.99 -9.42 21.22
C VAL A 633 4.90 -10.62 21.09
N TYR A 634 4.45 -11.76 21.61
CA TYR A 634 5.20 -13.01 21.61
C TYR A 634 4.38 -14.17 21.04
N GLU A 635 5.08 -15.21 20.60
CA GLU A 635 4.49 -16.53 20.31
C GLU A 635 5.32 -17.62 20.99
N ILE A 636 4.65 -18.71 21.38
CA ILE A 636 5.31 -19.91 21.91
C ILE A 636 5.16 -21.04 20.90
N VAL A 637 6.29 -21.60 20.49
CA VAL A 637 6.37 -22.57 19.41
C VAL A 637 7.33 -23.70 19.74
N PRO A 638 7.21 -24.88 19.13
CA PRO A 638 8.16 -25.95 19.36
C PRO A 638 9.54 -25.56 18.82
N THR A 639 10.60 -26.06 19.46
CA THR A 639 12.00 -25.72 19.13
C THR A 639 12.39 -25.99 17.66
N PHE A 640 11.66 -26.87 16.99
CA PHE A 640 11.92 -27.28 15.61
C PHE A 640 10.88 -26.78 14.61
N GLY A 641 10.00 -25.85 15.04
CA GLY A 641 8.85 -25.38 14.24
C GLY A 641 9.19 -25.01 12.80
N ARG A 642 10.31 -24.31 12.57
CA ARG A 642 10.72 -23.86 11.22
C ARG A 642 10.91 -25.00 10.22
N MET A 643 11.36 -26.18 10.66
CA MET A 643 11.61 -27.30 9.74
C MET A 643 10.34 -27.93 9.21
N PHE A 644 9.33 -28.09 10.07
CA PHE A 644 8.12 -28.82 9.75
C PHE A 644 6.91 -27.93 9.48
N LYS A 645 7.06 -26.60 9.53
CA LYS A 645 6.02 -25.59 9.24
C LYS A 645 5.06 -26.03 8.13
N HIS A 646 5.59 -26.26 6.94
CA HIS A 646 4.79 -26.63 5.77
C HIS A 646 4.12 -28.00 5.89
N VAL A 647 4.77 -28.97 6.52
CA VAL A 647 4.24 -30.33 6.67
C VAL A 647 3.06 -30.32 7.65
N CYS A 648 3.21 -29.64 8.78
CA CYS A 648 2.15 -29.48 9.78
C CYS A 648 0.98 -28.65 9.24
N SER A 649 1.24 -27.54 8.52
CA SER A 649 0.16 -26.77 7.87
C SER A 649 -0.60 -27.60 6.84
N LEU A 650 0.08 -28.43 6.04
CA LEU A 650 -0.60 -29.31 5.08
C LEU A 650 -1.44 -30.38 5.77
N ARG A 651 -0.94 -30.95 6.88
CA ARG A 651 -1.68 -31.96 7.64
C ARG A 651 -2.92 -31.36 8.30
N ALA A 652 -2.80 -30.20 8.94
CA ALA A 652 -3.94 -29.48 9.50
C ALA A 652 -4.98 -29.11 8.42
N ALA A 653 -4.53 -28.70 7.24
CA ALA A 653 -5.43 -28.42 6.12
C ALA A 653 -6.16 -29.66 5.59
N ILE A 654 -5.51 -30.84 5.61
CA ILE A 654 -6.15 -32.12 5.26
C ILE A 654 -7.26 -32.45 6.27
N ASP A 655 -6.97 -32.32 7.57
CA ASP A 655 -7.95 -32.60 8.63
C ASP A 655 -9.13 -31.62 8.56
N LEU A 656 -8.87 -30.34 8.29
CA LEU A 656 -9.91 -29.33 8.07
C LEU A 656 -10.81 -29.68 6.87
N LEU A 657 -10.23 -29.96 5.69
CA LEU A 657 -11.01 -30.36 4.50
C LEU A 657 -11.76 -31.69 4.71
N SER A 658 -11.23 -32.59 5.52
CA SER A 658 -11.91 -33.83 5.90
C SER A 658 -13.19 -33.53 6.68
N GLN A 659 -13.18 -32.54 7.59
CA GLN A 659 -14.39 -32.10 8.29
C GLN A 659 -15.41 -31.45 7.36
N GLU A 660 -14.96 -30.79 6.28
CA GLU A 660 -15.82 -30.20 5.26
C GLU A 660 -16.37 -31.21 4.24
N GLY A 661 -15.81 -32.42 4.17
CA GLY A 661 -16.19 -33.44 3.18
C GLY A 661 -15.65 -33.16 1.77
N ASN A 662 -14.62 -32.33 1.60
CA ASN A 662 -14.06 -31.98 0.28
C ASN A 662 -12.97 -32.95 -0.17
N ALA A 663 -13.38 -34.15 -0.61
CA ALA A 663 -12.47 -35.24 -0.94
C ALA A 663 -11.47 -34.92 -2.09
N GLN A 664 -11.88 -34.14 -3.09
CA GLN A 664 -11.02 -33.86 -4.25
C GLN A 664 -9.81 -32.99 -3.89
N ARG A 665 -10.03 -31.93 -3.09
CA ARG A 665 -8.94 -31.05 -2.64
C ARG A 665 -8.05 -31.74 -1.63
N MET A 666 -8.66 -32.52 -0.72
CA MET A 666 -7.94 -33.35 0.25
C MET A 666 -6.92 -34.27 -0.44
N GLY A 667 -7.31 -35.01 -1.49
CA GLY A 667 -6.39 -35.89 -2.21
C GLY A 667 -5.23 -35.17 -2.93
N THR A 668 -5.36 -33.88 -3.22
CA THR A 668 -4.24 -33.07 -3.74
C THR A 668 -3.30 -32.63 -2.62
N LEU A 669 -3.83 -32.24 -1.47
CA LEU A 669 -3.02 -31.88 -0.30
C LEU A 669 -2.28 -33.10 0.28
N GLU A 670 -2.88 -34.29 0.29
CA GLU A 670 -2.24 -35.53 0.73
C GLU A 670 -0.99 -35.86 -0.09
N ARG A 671 -1.05 -35.74 -1.43
CA ARG A 671 0.12 -35.93 -2.29
C ARG A 671 1.24 -34.94 -1.96
N ASN A 672 0.89 -33.67 -1.74
CA ASN A 672 1.87 -32.65 -1.35
C ASN A 672 2.46 -32.92 0.04
N TYR A 673 1.64 -33.37 0.99
CA TYR A 673 2.05 -33.74 2.33
C TYR A 673 3.09 -34.87 2.30
N VAL A 674 2.84 -35.96 1.57
CA VAL A 674 3.77 -37.10 1.44
C VAL A 674 5.12 -36.66 0.86
N ILE A 675 5.11 -35.81 -0.17
CA ILE A 675 6.34 -35.27 -0.79
C ILE A 675 7.14 -34.44 0.24
N LYS A 676 6.46 -33.55 0.96
CA LYS A 676 7.09 -32.66 1.94
C LYS A 676 7.57 -33.42 3.18
N MET A 677 6.82 -34.42 3.65
CA MET A 677 7.23 -35.32 4.73
C MET A 677 8.49 -36.10 4.35
N SER A 678 8.56 -36.64 3.13
CA SER A 678 9.76 -37.34 2.64
C SER A 678 10.98 -36.41 2.53
N ALA A 679 10.77 -35.13 2.20
CA ALA A 679 11.84 -34.13 2.21
C ALA A 679 12.30 -33.80 3.64
N LEU A 680 11.36 -33.67 4.58
CA LEU A 680 11.62 -33.40 5.99
C LEU A 680 12.43 -34.53 6.64
N ARG A 681 12.05 -35.80 6.42
CA ARG A 681 12.79 -36.97 6.92
C ARG A 681 14.24 -36.99 6.42
N ARG A 682 14.45 -36.69 5.13
CA ARG A 682 15.80 -36.55 4.56
C ARG A 682 16.58 -35.40 5.18
N GLN A 683 15.93 -34.28 5.49
CA GLN A 683 16.57 -33.14 6.16
C GLN A 683 16.95 -33.47 7.61
N ALA A 684 16.09 -34.18 8.34
CA ALA A 684 16.38 -34.65 9.69
C ALA A 684 17.60 -35.59 9.71
N SER A 685 17.61 -36.60 8.86
CA SER A 685 18.75 -37.53 8.71
C SER A 685 20.07 -36.82 8.35
N LYS A 686 20.02 -35.78 7.51
CA LYS A 686 21.22 -34.98 7.15
C LYS A 686 21.83 -34.19 8.30
N LYS A 687 21.04 -33.79 9.31
CA LYS A 687 21.56 -32.95 10.40
C LYS A 687 22.50 -33.67 11.34
N GLU A 688 22.36 -34.99 11.47
CA GLU A 688 23.21 -35.82 12.33
C GLU A 688 24.30 -36.56 11.54
N GLY A 689 24.22 -36.56 10.21
CA GLY A 689 25.24 -37.14 9.35
C GLY A 689 26.57 -36.44 9.51
N ARG A 690 27.52 -37.07 10.23
CA ARG A 690 28.94 -36.65 10.25
C ARG A 690 29.55 -36.63 8.85
N PHE A 691 29.03 -37.46 7.95
CA PHE A 691 29.50 -37.58 6.57
C PHE A 691 28.46 -37.06 5.58
N PRO A 692 28.85 -36.21 4.61
CA PRO A 692 27.97 -35.85 3.50
C PRO A 692 27.64 -37.09 2.64
N HIS A 693 26.45 -37.12 2.02
CA HIS A 693 25.99 -38.26 1.20
C HIS A 693 26.83 -38.51 -0.07
N HIS A 694 27.71 -37.58 -0.42
CA HIS A 694 28.70 -37.74 -1.48
C HIS A 694 30.08 -37.54 -0.86
N PHE A 695 30.89 -38.59 -0.90
CA PHE A 695 32.31 -38.51 -0.60
C PHE A 695 33.07 -38.10 -1.85
N ASP A 696 33.93 -37.09 -1.74
CA ASP A 696 35.14 -37.09 -2.54
C ASP A 696 36.06 -38.17 -1.95
N GLY A 697 36.62 -39.02 -2.82
CA GLY A 697 37.41 -40.19 -2.42
C GLY A 697 38.67 -39.88 -1.59
N ASP A 698 39.01 -38.60 -1.43
CA ASP A 698 40.28 -38.13 -0.85
C ASP A 698 40.04 -37.09 0.27
N THR A 699 39.28 -37.48 1.31
CA THR A 699 39.14 -36.69 2.54
C THR A 699 40.00 -37.27 3.65
N TRP A 700 40.46 -36.43 4.58
CA TRP A 700 41.34 -36.81 5.70
C TRP A 700 40.79 -37.97 6.56
N ASP A 701 39.46 -38.10 6.65
CA ASP A 701 38.78 -39.20 7.34
C ASP A 701 38.90 -40.55 6.60
N ASN A 702 39.18 -40.53 5.28
CA ASN A 702 39.42 -41.73 4.46
C ASN A 702 40.88 -42.21 4.57
N VAL A 703 41.84 -41.28 4.75
CA VAL A 703 43.28 -41.60 4.84
C VAL A 703 43.63 -42.28 6.17
N ASN A 704 42.90 -41.98 7.25
CA ASN A 704 43.09 -42.60 8.58
C ASN A 704 42.21 -43.85 8.82
N ARG A 705 41.25 -44.16 7.94
CA ARG A 705 40.65 -45.50 7.88
C ARG A 705 41.59 -46.42 7.12
N GLY A 706 42.71 -46.75 7.76
CA GLY A 706 43.73 -47.64 7.20
C GLY A 706 43.11 -48.87 6.55
N GLY A 707 43.64 -49.25 5.39
CA GLY A 707 43.15 -50.32 4.50
C GLY A 707 43.18 -51.74 5.06
N GLY A 708 42.66 -51.95 6.26
CA GLY A 708 42.60 -53.24 6.96
C GLY A 708 41.20 -53.69 7.40
N PHE A 709 40.13 -52.93 7.15
CA PHE A 709 38.77 -53.27 7.63
C PHE A 709 37.73 -53.61 6.56
N TYR A 710 38.14 -53.79 5.30
CA TYR A 710 37.29 -54.46 4.29
C TYR A 710 37.72 -55.92 4.17
N GLY A 711 37.23 -56.75 5.08
CA GLY A 711 37.48 -58.18 5.11
C GLY A 711 36.56 -58.90 6.10
N LEU A 712 35.25 -58.81 5.88
CA LEU A 712 34.24 -59.83 6.22
C LEU A 712 33.03 -59.65 5.28
#